data_AF-A0A2Z6U9P3-F1
#
_entry.id   AF-A0A2Z6U9P3-F1
#
_cell.length_a   1.000
_cell.length_b   1.000
_cell.length_c   1.000
_cell.angle_alpha   90.00
_cell.angle_beta   90.00
_cell.angle_gamma   90.00
#
_symmetry.space_group_name_H-M   'P 1'
#
loop_
_entity.id
_entity.type
_entity.pdbx_description
1 polymer ?
#
loop_
_entity_poly.entity_id
_entity_poly.type
_entity_poly.pdbx_seq_one_letter_code
_entity_poly.pdbx_strand_id
1 'polypeptide(L)'
;MFLTGLVLTLTACGGGSDSSPEVPTDPTPTPVTNSAPTGEVSITGGTMVGNTLSADVSLADANGLGTFSYQWRRLSGGVHNDIDNATSDSYQLTESDIDFTLSVSVSYTDGDGFAESVDSNESEIITATPDSNSAGKPNILLIIADDQGVDASAQYSYSNDLPLTPNLTALANQGLIFDNAWATPACTTTRATIITGQHGINSGVDFVPAVMDSSALTLQKHIKSLDSDYQTAVIGKWHLGGANPDLDHPTDSGADYYAGTITGTIDDYYDWQLTEMGATSQRGDYHTTGITDLAVDWLAEQNSQERPWFLWMAYVAPHSPFHLPPSELHERDDLTGTASDIQNNRRDYYLASIEAMDSEIGRLLASLPDNERENTLIIYIGDNGTPAGVIDTEVFSTAHSKNTLYEGGIRVPMFVSGLTVERQNEREDALINSTDIFATVSQFIGGNNTQINDSYSFYHLFSNGEEALRTYNYSEFTRDNTSGWSVRNQEYKLLSVDSQSQALYQVNNDINEEQDLSGDNALSTVLNELNQEANRVRGIQNTPIDITNAILTNRSGSCTDYIEQYQSTVLDVNNSAVFNGDIKISLVGDKCHFDTNNIPNHDFNDGDESFPHHVAEQDAQLEITASPTHASTTTGLSLALNNAVMLNGVKVDLLAAACFGVGNEKTGCGDLDQPWRFDPMHEANEFRVDSHNAHSQNDGAYHYHGKPNALFDDSDDSAPSPVVGFAADGYPIYGSYFDDGSNIRKALSSYQLISGERPSTTGNPGGTYDGSFRDDYEYIQGSGDLDECNGMTIDGVYGYFITDGFPYVLACFKGTPDPSFNK
;
A
#
# COMPACT_ATOMS: atom_id res chain seq x y z
N MET A 1 -58.03 -62.67 -20.99
CA MET A 1 -59.34 -63.09 -21.54
C MET A 1 -60.27 -61.88 -21.39
N PHE A 2 -60.27 -61.00 -22.40
CA PHE A 2 -61.43 -60.66 -23.27
C PHE A 2 -62.68 -60.22 -22.47
N LEU A 3 -63.38 -59.13 -22.77
CA LEU A 3 -63.85 -58.60 -24.07
C LEU A 3 -64.01 -57.07 -23.96
N THR A 4 -63.63 -56.18 -24.90
CA THR A 4 -64.11 -55.89 -26.28
C THR A 4 -65.61 -55.65 -26.45
N GLY A 5 -65.96 -54.51 -27.06
CA GLY A 5 -67.32 -54.25 -27.54
C GLY A 5 -67.46 -52.91 -28.27
N LEU A 6 -66.98 -52.87 -29.52
CA LEU A 6 -67.33 -51.86 -30.53
C LEU A 6 -68.77 -52.15 -31.04
N VAL A 7 -69.46 -51.14 -31.58
CA VAL A 7 -70.20 -51.14 -32.88
C VAL A 7 -71.60 -50.46 -32.86
N LEU A 8 -71.78 -49.61 -33.89
CA LEU A 8 -72.98 -49.25 -34.67
C LEU A 8 -73.74 -47.94 -34.42
N THR A 9 -74.36 -47.53 -35.54
CA THR A 9 -74.57 -46.20 -36.12
C THR A 9 -76.02 -45.71 -36.12
N LEU A 10 -76.17 -44.42 -36.47
CA LEU A 10 -77.20 -43.78 -37.35
C LEU A 10 -78.42 -43.05 -36.72
N THR A 11 -78.49 -41.76 -37.07
CA THR A 11 -79.64 -40.87 -37.44
C THR A 11 -80.79 -40.54 -36.46
N ALA A 12 -80.85 -39.23 -36.17
CA ALA A 12 -81.95 -38.26 -36.33
C ALA A 12 -83.27 -38.30 -35.52
N CYS A 13 -83.61 -37.06 -35.14
CA CYS A 13 -84.93 -36.43 -34.91
C CYS A 13 -85.64 -36.56 -33.54
N GLY A 14 -85.70 -35.40 -32.85
CA GLY A 14 -86.98 -34.75 -32.54
C GLY A 14 -87.57 -34.92 -31.12
N GLY A 15 -87.82 -33.78 -30.47
CA GLY A 15 -89.06 -33.54 -29.72
C GLY A 15 -89.01 -33.49 -28.19
N GLY A 16 -89.09 -32.26 -27.66
CA GLY A 16 -90.19 -31.85 -26.76
C GLY A 16 -90.08 -32.05 -25.25
N SER A 17 -90.00 -30.91 -24.54
CA SER A 17 -90.59 -30.54 -23.21
C SER A 17 -90.25 -31.43 -21.99
N ASP A 18 -89.97 -30.94 -20.78
CA ASP A 18 -90.36 -29.67 -20.16
C ASP A 18 -89.56 -29.44 -18.85
N SER A 19 -89.41 -28.16 -18.49
CA SER A 19 -89.13 -27.56 -17.16
C SER A 19 -87.73 -27.62 -16.49
N SER A 20 -87.33 -26.42 -16.00
CA SER A 20 -86.33 -26.05 -14.96
C SER A 20 -85.03 -25.41 -15.46
N PRO A 21 -84.34 -24.57 -14.66
CA PRO A 21 -84.69 -23.29 -14.04
C PRO A 21 -83.90 -22.11 -14.68
N GLU A 22 -84.19 -20.86 -14.30
CA GLU A 22 -83.51 -19.65 -14.82
C GLU A 22 -81.97 -19.70 -14.72
N VAL A 23 -81.31 -19.40 -15.83
CA VAL A 23 -79.85 -19.25 -15.96
C VAL A 23 -79.47 -17.78 -15.67
N PRO A 24 -78.52 -17.50 -14.77
CA PRO A 24 -78.01 -16.15 -14.55
C PRO A 24 -77.19 -15.71 -15.76
N THR A 25 -77.45 -14.50 -16.25
CA THR A 25 -76.68 -13.86 -17.32
C THR A 25 -75.27 -13.55 -16.83
N ASP A 26 -74.30 -14.16 -17.50
CA ASP A 26 -72.86 -13.91 -17.37
C ASP A 26 -72.56 -12.43 -17.65
N PRO A 27 -71.86 -11.69 -16.76
CA PRO A 27 -71.46 -10.33 -17.05
C PRO A 27 -70.43 -10.34 -18.19
N THR A 28 -70.73 -9.63 -19.27
CA THR A 28 -69.75 -9.27 -20.31
C THR A 28 -68.46 -8.77 -19.64
N PRO A 29 -67.28 -9.34 -19.94
CA PRO A 29 -66.02 -8.89 -19.35
C PRO A 29 -65.78 -7.44 -19.74
N THR A 30 -65.51 -6.60 -18.75
CA THR A 30 -65.02 -5.24 -18.95
C THR A 30 -63.71 -5.30 -19.73
N PRO A 31 -63.54 -4.50 -20.81
CA PRO A 31 -62.27 -4.46 -21.53
C PRO A 31 -61.17 -3.99 -20.57
N VAL A 32 -60.13 -4.81 -20.39
CA VAL A 32 -58.89 -4.42 -19.72
C VAL A 32 -58.24 -3.29 -20.52
N THR A 33 -57.87 -2.21 -19.84
CA THR A 33 -57.23 -1.03 -20.43
C THR A 33 -55.78 -0.98 -19.99
N ASN A 34 -54.87 -0.89 -20.95
CA ASN A 34 -53.44 -0.77 -20.70
C ASN A 34 -53.09 0.58 -20.02
N SER A 35 -52.25 0.54 -18.99
CA SER A 35 -51.62 1.72 -18.39
C SER A 35 -50.17 1.79 -18.86
N ALA A 36 -49.65 2.99 -19.05
CA ALA A 36 -48.26 3.13 -19.41
C ALA A 36 -47.35 2.97 -18.17
N PRO A 37 -46.15 2.40 -18.31
CA PRO A 37 -45.15 2.37 -17.25
C PRO A 37 -44.79 3.77 -16.75
N THR A 38 -44.44 3.83 -15.47
CA THR A 38 -43.84 4.99 -14.80
C THR A 38 -42.48 4.61 -14.23
N GLY A 39 -41.62 5.58 -13.91
CA GLY A 39 -40.24 5.34 -13.46
C GLY A 39 -39.20 5.56 -14.55
N GLU A 40 -37.96 5.15 -14.30
CA GLU A 40 -36.82 5.36 -15.20
C GLU A 40 -35.95 4.10 -15.32
N VAL A 41 -35.30 3.99 -16.48
CA VAL A 41 -34.17 3.09 -16.72
C VAL A 41 -32.93 3.96 -16.86
N SER A 42 -31.93 3.76 -16.01
CA SER A 42 -30.64 4.46 -16.06
C SER A 42 -29.49 3.49 -16.31
N ILE A 43 -28.38 4.03 -16.82
CA ILE A 43 -27.15 3.27 -17.04
C ILE A 43 -26.16 3.64 -15.95
N THR A 44 -25.55 2.63 -15.35
CA THR A 44 -24.45 2.76 -14.39
C THR A 44 -23.20 2.03 -14.90
N GLY A 45 -22.02 2.42 -14.43
CA GLY A 45 -20.72 1.87 -14.86
C GLY A 45 -19.89 2.86 -15.67
N GLY A 46 -18.58 2.62 -15.75
CA GLY A 46 -17.67 3.49 -16.50
C GLY A 46 -17.71 3.25 -18.01
N THR A 47 -17.52 4.30 -18.80
CA THR A 47 -17.64 4.31 -20.28
C THR A 47 -16.35 3.97 -21.02
N MET A 48 -15.49 3.16 -20.40
CA MET A 48 -14.22 2.73 -20.96
C MET A 48 -14.30 1.27 -21.42
N VAL A 49 -13.75 0.94 -22.60
CA VAL A 49 -13.72 -0.45 -23.10
C VAL A 49 -13.17 -1.41 -22.03
N GLY A 50 -13.84 -2.56 -21.84
CA GLY A 50 -13.54 -3.54 -20.79
C GLY A 50 -14.41 -3.40 -19.53
N ASN A 51 -14.91 -2.19 -19.23
CA ASN A 51 -15.87 -1.98 -18.15
C ASN A 51 -17.24 -2.58 -18.50
N THR A 52 -18.05 -2.82 -17.47
CA THR A 52 -19.42 -3.32 -17.61
C THR A 52 -20.41 -2.21 -17.30
N LEU A 53 -21.27 -1.89 -18.26
CA LEU A 53 -22.44 -1.06 -18.03
C LEU A 53 -23.58 -1.92 -17.49
N SER A 54 -24.34 -1.40 -16.54
CA SER A 54 -25.50 -2.09 -15.93
C SER A 54 -26.75 -1.21 -16.02
N ALA A 55 -27.88 -1.84 -16.34
CA ALA A 55 -29.19 -1.20 -16.38
C ALA A 55 -29.80 -1.19 -14.97
N ASP A 56 -29.96 0.00 -14.39
CA ASP A 56 -30.70 0.19 -13.15
C ASP A 56 -32.16 0.55 -13.47
N VAL A 57 -33.11 -0.21 -12.92
CA VAL A 57 -34.51 -0.21 -13.35
C VAL A 57 -35.42 0.10 -12.16
N SER A 58 -36.10 1.26 -12.22
CA SER A 58 -37.00 1.75 -11.18
C SER A 58 -38.47 1.78 -11.62
N LEU A 59 -38.83 0.94 -12.60
CA LEU A 59 -40.16 0.96 -13.24
C LEU A 59 -41.28 0.52 -12.29
N ALA A 60 -42.46 1.12 -12.51
CA ALA A 60 -43.72 0.77 -11.86
C ALA A 60 -44.87 0.84 -12.86
N ASP A 61 -45.74 -0.16 -12.83
CA ASP A 61 -46.94 -0.23 -13.68
C ASP A 61 -48.18 -0.58 -12.86
N ALA A 62 -49.29 0.10 -13.12
CA ALA A 62 -50.57 -0.13 -12.46
C ALA A 62 -51.19 -1.50 -12.82
N ASN A 63 -50.86 -2.04 -13.99
CA ASN A 63 -51.27 -3.37 -14.45
C ASN A 63 -50.30 -4.48 -13.99
N GLY A 64 -49.24 -4.12 -13.26
CA GLY A 64 -48.24 -5.04 -12.70
C GLY A 64 -47.03 -5.25 -13.60
N LEU A 65 -45.88 -5.54 -13.02
CA LEU A 65 -44.64 -5.75 -13.75
C LEU A 65 -44.42 -7.23 -14.06
N GLY A 66 -44.02 -7.51 -15.29
CA GLY A 66 -43.53 -8.82 -15.72
C GLY A 66 -42.02 -8.97 -15.54
N THR A 67 -41.49 -10.08 -16.04
CA THR A 67 -40.04 -10.28 -16.13
C THR A 67 -39.44 -9.34 -17.17
N PHE A 68 -38.38 -8.62 -16.80
CA PHE A 68 -37.66 -7.72 -17.70
C PHE A 68 -36.82 -8.48 -18.73
N SER A 69 -36.78 -7.94 -19.94
CA SER A 69 -35.89 -8.31 -21.03
C SER A 69 -35.16 -7.07 -21.51
N TYR A 70 -33.87 -7.21 -21.80
CA TYR A 70 -32.98 -6.09 -22.11
C TYR A 70 -32.52 -6.16 -23.56
N GLN A 71 -32.25 -5.00 -24.17
CA GLN A 71 -31.56 -4.90 -25.45
C GLN A 71 -30.71 -3.64 -25.45
N TRP A 72 -29.39 -3.80 -25.44
CA TRP A 72 -28.45 -2.70 -25.58
C TRP A 72 -28.36 -2.25 -27.03
N ARG A 73 -28.20 -0.94 -27.21
CA ARG A 73 -28.27 -0.25 -28.50
C ARG A 73 -27.16 0.77 -28.63
N ARG A 74 -26.62 0.89 -29.84
CA ARG A 74 -25.59 1.86 -30.22
C ARG A 74 -26.18 2.99 -31.05
N LEU A 75 -25.94 4.23 -30.66
CA LEU A 75 -26.34 5.38 -31.47
C LEU A 75 -25.35 5.58 -32.63
N SER A 76 -25.79 5.34 -33.86
CA SER A 76 -24.99 5.60 -35.07
C SER A 76 -25.80 6.38 -36.08
N GLY A 77 -25.28 7.55 -36.50
CA GLY A 77 -25.97 8.43 -37.44
C GLY A 77 -27.30 8.98 -36.93
N GLY A 78 -27.47 9.12 -35.61
CA GLY A 78 -28.70 9.58 -34.96
C GLY A 78 -29.78 8.50 -34.82
N VAL A 79 -29.44 7.23 -35.04
CA VAL A 79 -30.37 6.09 -34.92
C VAL A 79 -29.80 5.08 -33.92
N HIS A 80 -30.63 4.60 -33.00
CA HIS A 80 -30.29 3.51 -32.10
C HIS A 80 -30.39 2.16 -32.83
N ASN A 81 -29.27 1.44 -32.92
CA ASN A 81 -29.18 0.13 -33.54
C ASN A 81 -28.91 -0.93 -32.47
N ASP A 82 -29.65 -2.05 -32.51
CA ASP A 82 -29.45 -3.16 -31.57
C ASP A 82 -28.02 -3.72 -31.68
N ILE A 83 -27.39 -3.95 -30.53
CA ILE A 83 -26.12 -4.67 -30.45
C ILE A 83 -26.42 -6.16 -30.37
N ASP A 84 -25.86 -6.93 -31.31
CA ASP A 84 -26.11 -8.36 -31.42
C ASP A 84 -25.78 -9.10 -30.12
N ASN A 85 -26.77 -9.86 -29.60
CA ASN A 85 -26.69 -10.68 -28.38
C ASN A 85 -26.48 -9.91 -27.05
N ALA A 86 -26.57 -8.57 -27.06
CA ALA A 86 -26.48 -7.76 -25.86
C ALA A 86 -27.85 -7.65 -25.15
N THR A 87 -28.32 -8.78 -24.61
CA THR A 87 -29.69 -8.91 -24.06
C THR A 87 -29.73 -9.16 -22.55
N SER A 88 -28.62 -8.97 -21.83
CA SER A 88 -28.59 -9.04 -20.36
C SER A 88 -28.85 -7.67 -19.72
N ASP A 89 -29.15 -7.69 -18.42
CA ASP A 89 -29.18 -6.51 -17.55
C ASP A 89 -27.86 -5.74 -17.46
N SER A 90 -26.79 -6.31 -18.00
CA SER A 90 -25.46 -5.72 -18.11
C SER A 90 -24.85 -5.95 -19.49
N TYR A 91 -23.92 -5.08 -19.88
CA TYR A 91 -23.18 -5.16 -21.14
C TYR A 91 -21.71 -4.79 -20.92
N GLN A 92 -20.82 -5.71 -21.26
CA GLN A 92 -19.39 -5.43 -21.27
C GLN A 92 -19.01 -4.67 -22.54
N LEU A 93 -18.39 -3.50 -22.36
CA LEU A 93 -17.99 -2.61 -23.45
C LEU A 93 -16.88 -3.24 -24.28
N THR A 94 -17.02 -3.15 -25.61
CA THR A 94 -16.07 -3.69 -26.59
C THR A 94 -15.45 -2.58 -27.43
N GLU A 95 -14.35 -2.87 -28.12
CA GLU A 95 -13.74 -1.93 -29.08
C GLU A 95 -14.71 -1.43 -30.15
N SER A 96 -15.74 -2.22 -30.48
CA SER A 96 -16.74 -1.82 -31.48
C SER A 96 -17.67 -0.70 -31.02
N ASP A 97 -17.63 -0.36 -29.73
CA ASP A 97 -18.45 0.66 -29.09
C ASP A 97 -17.77 2.03 -29.02
N ILE A 98 -16.46 2.11 -29.29
CA ILE A 98 -15.68 3.36 -29.26
C ILE A 98 -16.31 4.42 -30.16
N ASP A 99 -16.29 5.67 -29.69
CA ASP A 99 -16.87 6.86 -30.35
C ASP A 99 -18.40 6.86 -30.46
N PHE A 100 -19.08 5.88 -29.87
CA PHE A 100 -20.53 5.82 -29.80
C PHE A 100 -21.04 6.06 -28.38
N THR A 101 -22.29 6.50 -28.25
CA THR A 101 -23.05 6.44 -27.01
C THR A 101 -23.95 5.21 -27.03
N LEU A 102 -24.18 4.61 -25.87
CA LEU A 102 -25.04 3.44 -25.72
C LEU A 102 -26.32 3.77 -24.96
N SER A 103 -27.39 3.06 -25.28
CA SER A 103 -28.64 3.07 -24.51
C SER A 103 -29.13 1.64 -24.32
N VAL A 104 -30.03 1.42 -23.36
CA VAL A 104 -30.66 0.11 -23.12
C VAL A 104 -32.17 0.25 -23.16
N SER A 105 -32.82 -0.67 -23.89
CA SER A 105 -34.27 -0.81 -23.93
C SER A 105 -34.69 -1.94 -23.00
N VAL A 106 -35.52 -1.64 -22.00
CA VAL A 106 -36.06 -2.61 -21.06
C VAL A 106 -37.52 -2.85 -21.39
N SER A 107 -37.86 -4.10 -21.70
CA SER A 107 -39.21 -4.51 -22.08
C SER A 107 -39.77 -5.59 -21.15
N TYR A 108 -41.09 -5.62 -20.98
CA TYR A 108 -41.79 -6.64 -20.19
C TYR A 108 -43.23 -6.79 -20.67
N THR A 109 -43.92 -7.83 -20.19
CA THR A 109 -45.37 -7.99 -20.36
C THR A 109 -46.04 -7.82 -19.00
N ASP A 110 -47.02 -6.91 -18.91
CA ASP A 110 -47.72 -6.62 -17.67
C ASP A 110 -48.63 -7.79 -17.21
N GLY A 111 -49.27 -7.63 -16.06
CA GLY A 111 -50.18 -8.64 -15.49
C GLY A 111 -51.46 -8.89 -16.31
N ASP A 112 -51.81 -7.99 -17.23
CA ASP A 112 -52.98 -8.06 -18.11
C ASP A 112 -52.63 -8.52 -19.55
N GLY A 113 -51.35 -8.74 -19.84
CA GLY A 113 -50.85 -9.26 -21.12
C GLY A 113 -50.45 -8.20 -22.15
N PHE A 114 -50.31 -6.93 -21.76
CA PHE A 114 -49.82 -5.86 -22.62
C PHE A 114 -48.29 -5.78 -22.59
N ALA A 115 -47.68 -5.54 -23.75
CA ALA A 115 -46.24 -5.44 -23.89
C ALA A 115 -45.79 -3.97 -23.72
N GLU A 116 -44.87 -3.76 -22.78
CA GLU A 116 -44.34 -2.45 -22.41
C GLU A 116 -42.82 -2.38 -22.65
N SER A 117 -42.33 -1.16 -22.92
CA SER A 117 -40.90 -0.90 -23.13
C SER A 117 -40.53 0.52 -22.71
N VAL A 118 -39.41 0.66 -22.00
CA VAL A 118 -38.83 1.95 -21.61
C VAL A 118 -37.34 1.95 -21.99
N ASP A 119 -36.91 3.01 -22.67
CA ASP A 119 -35.53 3.21 -23.07
C ASP A 119 -34.81 4.13 -22.07
N SER A 120 -33.53 3.88 -21.82
CA SER A 120 -32.68 4.76 -21.01
C SER A 120 -32.29 6.03 -21.77
N ASN A 121 -31.76 7.02 -21.04
CA ASN A 121 -30.91 8.04 -21.64
C ASN A 121 -29.62 7.40 -22.21
N GLU A 122 -28.95 8.12 -23.10
CA GLU A 122 -27.65 7.71 -23.64
C GLU A 122 -26.55 7.82 -22.57
N SER A 123 -25.58 6.91 -22.62
CA SER A 123 -24.34 7.00 -21.87
C SER A 123 -23.50 8.19 -22.34
N GLU A 124 -22.43 8.51 -21.60
CA GLU A 124 -21.31 9.26 -22.18
C GLU A 124 -20.68 8.48 -23.35
N ILE A 125 -19.89 9.19 -24.18
CA ILE A 125 -19.21 8.56 -25.31
C ILE A 125 -18.25 7.48 -24.80
N ILE A 126 -18.30 6.31 -25.42
CA ILE A 126 -17.41 5.21 -25.05
C ILE A 126 -16.00 5.52 -25.54
N THR A 127 -15.05 5.49 -24.62
CA THR A 127 -13.63 5.72 -24.88
C THR A 127 -12.88 4.39 -24.90
N ALA A 128 -11.80 4.34 -25.68
CA ALA A 128 -10.86 3.24 -25.57
C ALA A 128 -10.34 3.14 -24.12
N THR A 129 -10.09 1.93 -23.65
CA THR A 129 -9.16 1.74 -22.53
C THR A 129 -7.86 2.45 -22.92
N PRO A 130 -7.25 3.30 -22.07
CA PRO A 130 -5.86 3.68 -22.25
C PRO A 130 -5.13 2.38 -22.54
N ASP A 131 -4.52 2.36 -23.71
CA ASP A 131 -4.02 1.17 -24.32
C ASP A 131 -2.94 0.63 -23.37
N SER A 132 -3.31 -0.30 -22.48
CA SER A 132 -2.35 -0.98 -21.59
C SER A 132 -1.36 -1.83 -22.40
N ASN A 133 -1.47 -1.79 -23.74
CA ASN A 133 -0.57 -2.30 -24.73
C ASN A 133 -0.44 -1.41 -25.99
N SER A 134 -0.50 -0.07 -25.88
CA SER A 134 0.24 0.76 -26.84
C SER A 134 1.71 0.64 -26.49
N ALA A 135 2.45 -0.05 -27.34
CA ALA A 135 3.87 -0.37 -27.23
C ALA A 135 4.79 0.88 -27.19
N GLY A 136 4.85 1.56 -26.05
CA GLY A 136 5.87 2.53 -25.68
C GLY A 136 6.12 2.39 -24.18
N LYS A 137 7.25 1.83 -23.79
CA LYS A 137 7.69 1.83 -22.39
C LYS A 137 7.65 3.29 -21.88
N PRO A 138 7.10 3.57 -20.68
CA PRO A 138 6.82 4.95 -20.29
C PRO A 138 8.11 5.75 -20.07
N ASN A 139 8.03 7.07 -20.10
CA ASN A 139 9.16 7.94 -19.85
C ASN A 139 9.10 8.53 -18.45
N ILE A 140 10.26 8.90 -17.91
CA ILE A 140 10.34 9.54 -16.59
C ILE A 140 11.27 10.75 -16.67
N LEU A 141 10.74 11.91 -16.32
CA LEU A 141 11.48 13.15 -16.16
C LEU A 141 11.54 13.53 -14.68
N LEU A 142 12.71 13.35 -14.07
CA LEU A 142 12.99 13.82 -12.71
C LEU A 142 13.72 15.16 -12.77
N ILE A 143 13.03 16.23 -12.38
CA ILE A 143 13.56 17.60 -12.33
C ILE A 143 13.99 17.93 -10.90
N ILE A 144 15.25 18.32 -10.74
CA ILE A 144 15.84 18.66 -9.44
C ILE A 144 16.36 20.09 -9.47
N ALA A 145 15.82 20.93 -8.59
CA ALA A 145 16.27 22.30 -8.35
C ALA A 145 17.25 22.34 -7.17
N ASP A 146 18.33 23.11 -7.29
CA ASP A 146 19.40 23.21 -6.28
C ASP A 146 19.20 24.47 -5.43
N ASP A 147 19.03 24.31 -4.12
CA ASP A 147 18.79 25.40 -3.15
C ASP A 147 17.40 26.07 -3.23
N GLN A 148 16.37 25.35 -3.68
CA GLN A 148 14.99 25.83 -3.66
C GLN A 148 14.19 25.22 -2.50
N GLY A 149 13.93 26.02 -1.46
CA GLY A 149 13.02 25.68 -0.38
C GLY A 149 11.56 26.06 -0.65
N VAL A 150 10.67 25.66 0.26
CA VAL A 150 9.24 25.95 0.16
C VAL A 150 8.89 27.44 0.32
N ASP A 151 9.77 28.24 0.92
CA ASP A 151 9.62 29.71 1.04
C ASP A 151 9.90 30.45 -0.28
N ALA A 152 10.40 29.75 -1.29
CA ALA A 152 10.73 30.28 -2.60
C ALA A 152 9.93 29.62 -3.73
N SER A 153 8.86 28.91 -3.39
CA SER A 153 8.11 28.06 -4.33
C SER A 153 6.66 28.51 -4.42
N ALA A 154 6.25 29.06 -5.56
CA ALA A 154 4.92 29.67 -5.73
C ALA A 154 3.75 28.68 -5.61
N GLN A 155 4.03 27.37 -5.69
CA GLN A 155 3.06 26.28 -5.50
C GLN A 155 2.70 26.06 -4.01
N TYR A 156 3.38 26.76 -3.09
CA TYR A 156 3.19 26.69 -1.65
C TYR A 156 2.87 28.08 -1.08
N SER A 157 2.00 28.11 -0.07
CA SER A 157 1.50 29.35 0.54
C SER A 157 2.25 29.70 1.83
N TYR A 158 3.58 29.79 1.76
CA TYR A 158 4.43 30.17 2.92
C TYR A 158 4.91 31.62 2.87
N SER A 159 5.40 32.07 1.72
CA SER A 159 5.98 33.41 1.52
C SER A 159 5.04 34.33 0.75
N ASN A 160 5.16 35.64 0.99
CA ASN A 160 4.51 36.68 0.17
C ASN A 160 5.43 37.23 -0.93
N ASP A 161 6.72 36.86 -0.93
CA ASP A 161 7.73 37.26 -1.92
C ASP A 161 8.19 36.04 -2.71
N LEU A 162 7.40 35.70 -3.74
CA LEU A 162 7.54 34.48 -4.52
C LEU A 162 8.01 34.78 -5.96
N PRO A 163 8.70 33.84 -6.63
CA PRO A 163 9.02 33.95 -8.05
C PRO A 163 7.79 33.67 -8.92
N LEU A 164 7.74 34.24 -10.12
CA LEU A 164 6.72 33.90 -11.12
C LEU A 164 7.08 32.62 -11.88
N THR A 165 6.39 31.51 -11.56
CA THR A 165 6.68 30.19 -12.13
C THR A 165 5.46 29.57 -12.83
N PRO A 166 5.00 30.14 -13.97
CA PRO A 166 3.80 29.67 -14.65
C PRO A 166 3.89 28.22 -15.14
N ASN A 167 5.06 27.72 -15.54
CA ASN A 167 5.21 26.36 -16.06
C ASN A 167 5.15 25.32 -14.93
N LEU A 168 5.87 25.54 -13.84
CA LEU A 168 5.81 24.70 -12.63
C LEU A 168 4.41 24.76 -12.00
N THR A 169 3.76 25.92 -12.00
CA THR A 169 2.37 26.06 -11.54
C THR A 169 1.42 25.25 -12.43
N ALA A 170 1.60 25.27 -13.75
CA ALA A 170 0.79 24.48 -14.67
C ALA A 170 0.96 22.97 -14.44
N LEU A 171 2.20 22.48 -14.26
CA LEU A 171 2.47 21.07 -13.93
C LEU A 171 1.82 20.68 -12.60
N ALA A 172 2.02 21.48 -11.56
CA ALA A 172 1.47 21.23 -10.24
C ALA A 172 -0.06 21.19 -10.26
N ASN A 173 -0.72 22.09 -11.00
CA ASN A 173 -2.17 22.08 -11.18
C ASN A 173 -2.67 20.90 -12.04
N GLN A 174 -1.82 20.33 -12.89
CA GLN A 174 -2.12 19.13 -13.68
C GLN A 174 -1.72 17.84 -12.97
N GLY A 175 -1.41 17.92 -11.68
CA GLY A 175 -0.92 16.78 -10.92
C GLY A 175 -1.18 16.92 -9.43
N LEU A 176 -0.31 16.30 -8.64
CA LEU A 176 -0.45 16.14 -7.19
C LEU A 176 0.72 16.83 -6.48
N ILE A 177 0.42 17.76 -5.59
CA ILE A 177 1.41 18.49 -4.79
C ILE A 177 1.56 17.81 -3.43
N PHE A 178 2.79 17.53 -3.00
CA PHE A 178 3.05 16.93 -1.70
C PHE A 178 3.38 18.01 -0.68
N ASP A 179 2.59 18.08 0.39
CA ASP A 179 2.80 19.08 1.44
C ASP A 179 3.94 18.66 2.38
N ASN A 180 4.15 17.37 2.64
CA ASN A 180 5.11 16.86 3.62
C ASN A 180 6.33 16.13 3.01
N ALA A 181 6.93 16.72 1.98
CA ALA A 181 8.15 16.20 1.36
C ALA A 181 9.44 16.67 2.07
N TRP A 182 10.28 15.71 2.47
CA TRP A 182 11.58 15.95 3.08
C TRP A 182 12.72 15.48 2.17
N ALA A 183 13.74 16.32 2.07
CA ALA A 183 15.06 15.98 1.57
C ALA A 183 16.07 15.93 2.73
N THR A 184 17.36 15.98 2.40
CA THR A 184 18.42 16.19 3.41
C THR A 184 18.88 17.65 3.42
N PRO A 185 19.63 18.10 4.45
CA PRO A 185 20.05 19.50 4.55
C PRO A 185 21.01 20.01 3.47
N ALA A 186 21.54 19.15 2.59
CA ALA A 186 22.55 19.51 1.59
C ALA A 186 22.44 18.70 0.28
N CYS A 187 22.93 19.30 -0.81
CA CYS A 187 22.80 18.77 -2.16
C CYS A 187 23.32 17.34 -2.33
N THR A 188 24.56 17.07 -1.88
CA THR A 188 25.21 15.75 -2.06
C THR A 188 24.46 14.65 -1.33
N THR A 189 24.05 14.90 -0.08
CA THR A 189 23.35 13.92 0.75
C THR A 189 21.97 13.62 0.14
N THR A 190 21.23 14.63 -0.36
CA THR A 190 19.93 14.39 -1.00
C THR A 190 20.07 13.60 -2.30
N ARG A 191 21.01 13.96 -3.15
CA ARG A 191 21.26 13.25 -4.41
C ARG A 191 21.61 11.79 -4.17
N ALA A 192 22.36 11.50 -3.10
CA ALA A 192 22.66 10.13 -2.68
C ALA A 192 21.39 9.40 -2.21
N THR A 193 20.51 10.05 -1.43
CA THR A 193 19.25 9.42 -1.00
C THR A 193 18.35 9.04 -2.17
N ILE A 194 18.19 9.92 -3.17
CA ILE A 194 17.36 9.66 -4.36
C ILE A 194 17.94 8.50 -5.17
N ILE A 195 19.25 8.51 -5.42
CA ILE A 195 19.87 7.53 -6.32
C ILE A 195 20.04 6.16 -5.69
N THR A 196 20.06 6.04 -4.36
CA THR A 196 20.24 4.75 -3.65
C THR A 196 18.97 4.23 -2.99
N GLY A 197 17.98 5.09 -2.77
CA GLY A 197 16.81 4.78 -1.94
C GLY A 197 17.16 4.59 -0.45
N GLN A 198 18.32 5.08 0.00
CA GLN A 198 18.82 4.90 1.36
C GLN A 198 19.01 6.22 2.08
N HIS A 199 18.77 6.24 3.39
CA HIS A 199 19.18 7.34 4.25
C HIS A 199 20.71 7.48 4.28
N GLY A 200 21.22 8.66 4.64
CA GLY A 200 22.66 8.95 4.67
C GLY A 200 23.47 7.95 5.51
N ILE A 201 22.92 7.53 6.67
CA ILE A 201 23.56 6.55 7.56
C ILE A 201 23.72 5.16 6.93
N ASN A 202 22.81 4.78 6.04
CA ASN A 202 22.80 3.47 5.38
C ASN A 202 23.60 3.47 4.07
N SER A 203 23.57 4.59 3.34
CA SER A 203 24.37 4.78 2.12
C SER A 203 25.83 5.16 2.39
N GLY A 204 26.14 5.64 3.60
CA GLY A 204 27.45 6.19 3.97
C GLY A 204 27.68 7.63 3.47
N VAL A 205 26.62 8.33 3.02
CA VAL A 205 26.66 9.69 2.49
C VAL A 205 25.80 10.61 3.36
N ASP A 206 26.29 10.95 4.55
CA ASP A 206 25.63 11.84 5.54
C ASP A 206 26.35 13.19 5.73
N PHE A 207 27.41 13.47 4.98
CA PHE A 207 28.21 14.71 5.07
C PHE A 207 28.60 15.26 3.69
N VAL A 208 29.16 16.47 3.68
CA VAL A 208 29.71 17.11 2.47
C VAL A 208 31.14 17.61 2.73
N PRO A 209 32.12 17.37 1.84
CA PRO A 209 32.03 16.59 0.61
C PRO A 209 32.09 15.09 0.89
N ALA A 210 31.30 14.31 0.16
CA ALA A 210 31.31 12.84 0.22
C ALA A 210 31.48 12.26 -1.19
N VAL A 211 31.99 11.03 -1.24
CA VAL A 211 32.14 10.23 -2.47
C VAL A 211 31.22 9.03 -2.32
N MET A 212 30.28 8.87 -3.26
CA MET A 212 29.41 7.70 -3.26
C MET A 212 30.19 6.46 -3.73
N ASP A 213 29.97 5.32 -3.07
CA ASP A 213 30.58 4.06 -3.50
C ASP A 213 30.05 3.68 -4.90
N SER A 214 30.95 3.55 -5.88
CA SER A 214 30.60 3.18 -7.25
C SER A 214 30.02 1.76 -7.36
N SER A 215 30.20 0.91 -6.35
CA SER A 215 29.58 -0.41 -6.25
C SER A 215 28.13 -0.39 -5.76
N ALA A 216 27.65 0.75 -5.23
CA ALA A 216 26.28 0.89 -4.77
C ALA A 216 25.27 0.57 -5.90
N LEU A 217 24.15 -0.04 -5.52
CA LEU A 217 22.99 -0.18 -6.40
C LEU A 217 22.35 1.19 -6.56
N THR A 218 22.48 1.76 -7.76
CA THR A 218 21.90 3.05 -8.11
C THR A 218 20.57 2.86 -8.82
N LEU A 219 19.73 3.90 -8.82
CA LEU A 219 18.45 3.91 -9.50
C LEU A 219 18.60 3.58 -11.00
N GLN A 220 19.64 4.09 -11.65
CA GLN A 220 19.92 3.82 -13.05
C GLN A 220 20.28 2.34 -13.28
N LYS A 221 21.13 1.75 -12.42
CA LYS A 221 21.43 0.31 -12.48
C LYS A 221 20.18 -0.54 -12.21
N HIS A 222 19.33 -0.09 -11.29
CA HIS A 222 18.08 -0.77 -10.95
C HIS A 222 17.07 -0.73 -12.11
N ILE A 223 16.85 0.44 -12.71
CA ILE A 223 16.03 0.62 -13.92
C ILE A 223 16.52 -0.33 -15.02
N LYS A 224 17.84 -0.37 -15.26
CA LYS A 224 18.45 -1.29 -16.25
C LYS A 224 18.25 -2.76 -15.93
N SER A 225 18.16 -3.12 -14.66
CA SER A 225 17.91 -4.50 -14.24
C SER A 225 16.47 -4.95 -14.48
N LEU A 226 15.51 -4.01 -14.39
CA LEU A 226 14.10 -4.24 -14.69
C LEU A 226 13.85 -4.22 -16.20
N ASP A 227 14.46 -3.26 -16.91
CA ASP A 227 14.33 -3.12 -18.35
C ASP A 227 15.63 -2.62 -18.97
N SER A 228 16.31 -3.52 -19.71
CA SER A 228 17.59 -3.20 -20.35
C SER A 228 17.48 -2.16 -21.47
N ASP A 229 16.28 -1.94 -22.02
CA ASP A 229 16.09 -1.04 -23.15
C ASP A 229 15.95 0.43 -22.72
N TYR A 230 15.61 0.70 -21.45
CA TYR A 230 15.56 2.05 -20.88
C TYR A 230 16.86 2.80 -21.10
N GLN A 231 16.77 4.05 -21.51
CA GLN A 231 17.92 4.95 -21.60
C GLN A 231 17.98 5.84 -20.37
N THR A 232 19.11 5.84 -19.68
CA THR A 232 19.30 6.61 -18.46
C THR A 232 20.27 7.75 -18.72
N ALA A 233 19.84 8.98 -18.43
CA ALA A 233 20.69 10.15 -18.53
C ALA A 233 20.74 10.94 -17.22
N VAL A 234 21.90 11.51 -16.95
CA VAL A 234 22.10 12.56 -15.95
C VAL A 234 22.52 13.81 -16.70
N ILE A 235 21.69 14.85 -16.70
CA ILE A 235 21.97 16.11 -17.37
C ILE A 235 21.95 17.23 -16.33
N GLY A 236 23.06 17.98 -16.23
CA GLY A 236 23.29 19.00 -15.22
C GLY A 236 24.17 18.57 -14.06
N LYS A 237 23.81 18.92 -12.82
CA LYS A 237 24.65 18.76 -11.62
C LYS A 237 24.71 17.30 -11.14
N TRP A 238 25.92 16.77 -10.96
CA TRP A 238 26.16 15.46 -10.35
C TRP A 238 26.38 15.53 -8.82
N HIS A 239 27.52 16.08 -8.39
CA HIS A 239 27.88 16.32 -6.99
C HIS A 239 27.90 15.10 -6.04
N LEU A 240 28.00 13.89 -6.59
CA LEU A 240 28.33 12.66 -5.84
C LEU A 240 29.81 12.27 -5.97
N GLY A 241 30.57 13.19 -6.60
CA GLY A 241 31.94 13.07 -7.08
C GLY A 241 33.07 13.22 -6.03
N GLY A 242 32.68 13.61 -4.82
CA GLY A 242 33.55 14.39 -3.93
C GLY A 242 34.26 15.55 -4.66
N ALA A 243 35.54 15.74 -4.36
CA ALA A 243 36.39 16.74 -5.00
C ALA A 243 37.23 16.19 -6.17
N ASN A 244 37.08 14.91 -6.53
CA ASN A 244 37.90 14.27 -7.55
C ASN A 244 37.05 13.81 -8.74
N PRO A 245 37.07 14.54 -9.88
CA PRO A 245 36.17 14.31 -11.01
C PRO A 245 36.39 12.98 -11.76
N ASP A 246 37.44 12.22 -11.41
CA ASP A 246 37.85 10.99 -12.10
C ASP A 246 37.42 9.67 -11.41
N LEU A 247 36.83 9.69 -10.20
CA LEU A 247 36.65 8.49 -9.38
C LEU A 247 35.22 7.92 -9.32
N ASP A 248 34.25 8.60 -9.94
CA ASP A 248 32.81 8.38 -9.73
C ASP A 248 31.96 9.14 -10.77
N HIS A 249 32.38 9.02 -12.05
CA HIS A 249 31.61 9.61 -13.15
C HIS A 249 30.20 8.97 -13.19
N PRO A 250 29.13 9.72 -13.52
CA PRO A 250 27.76 9.18 -13.55
C PRO A 250 27.61 7.89 -14.38
N THR A 251 28.44 7.73 -15.40
CA THR A 251 28.50 6.50 -16.22
C THR A 251 29.03 5.28 -15.45
N ASP A 252 29.95 5.46 -14.51
CA ASP A 252 30.41 4.39 -13.61
C ASP A 252 29.34 4.03 -12.57
N SER A 253 28.45 4.98 -12.28
CA SER A 253 27.24 4.80 -11.47
C SER A 253 26.03 4.29 -12.27
N GLY A 254 26.19 3.93 -13.55
CA GLY A 254 25.17 3.25 -14.35
C GLY A 254 24.31 4.13 -15.26
N ALA A 255 24.59 5.43 -15.38
CA ALA A 255 23.97 6.27 -16.40
C ALA A 255 24.52 5.91 -17.80
N ASP A 256 23.66 5.78 -18.81
CA ASP A 256 24.11 5.59 -20.19
C ASP A 256 24.72 6.88 -20.77
N TYR A 257 24.18 8.03 -20.38
CA TYR A 257 24.59 9.34 -20.85
C TYR A 257 24.78 10.33 -19.70
N TYR A 258 25.80 11.18 -19.81
CA TYR A 258 26.02 12.29 -18.90
C TYR A 258 26.52 13.54 -19.63
N ALA A 259 25.89 14.68 -19.31
CA ALA A 259 26.34 15.99 -19.74
C ALA A 259 26.02 17.04 -18.67
N GLY A 260 27.03 17.71 -18.11
CA GLY A 260 26.80 18.80 -17.16
C GLY A 260 28.02 19.10 -16.29
N THR A 261 27.78 19.45 -15.03
CA THR A 261 28.83 19.83 -14.08
C THR A 261 29.02 18.75 -13.02
N ILE A 262 30.24 18.19 -12.96
CA ILE A 262 30.58 17.12 -12.01
C ILE A 262 30.62 17.66 -10.58
N THR A 263 31.16 18.86 -10.41
CA THR A 263 31.32 19.53 -9.12
C THR A 263 30.01 20.06 -8.56
N GLY A 264 30.02 20.39 -7.27
CA GLY A 264 28.84 20.88 -6.57
C GLY A 264 28.39 22.29 -6.88
N THR A 265 29.24 23.07 -7.55
CA THR A 265 29.00 24.48 -7.85
C THR A 265 29.62 24.82 -9.20
N ILE A 266 29.14 25.92 -9.78
CA ILE A 266 29.80 26.63 -10.88
C ILE A 266 30.32 27.97 -10.35
N ASP A 267 31.39 28.49 -10.94
CA ASP A 267 31.95 29.79 -10.57
C ASP A 267 31.19 30.96 -11.22
N ASP A 268 30.61 30.74 -12.40
CA ASP A 268 29.89 31.74 -13.18
C ASP A 268 28.83 31.06 -14.06
N TYR A 269 27.63 31.63 -14.15
CA TYR A 269 26.54 31.11 -14.99
C TYR A 269 26.78 31.35 -16.48
N TYR A 270 27.73 32.20 -16.87
CA TYR A 270 28.11 32.51 -18.25
C TYR A 270 29.56 32.11 -18.58
N ASP A 271 30.26 31.46 -17.65
CA ASP A 271 31.60 30.91 -17.87
C ASP A 271 31.74 29.61 -17.06
N TRP A 272 31.21 28.52 -17.62
CA TRP A 272 31.13 27.24 -16.92
C TRP A 272 31.74 26.10 -17.73
N GLN A 273 32.26 25.10 -17.00
CA GLN A 273 32.83 23.89 -17.59
C GLN A 273 31.73 22.83 -17.77
N LEU A 274 31.54 22.41 -19.02
CA LEU A 274 30.74 21.25 -19.39
C LEU A 274 31.63 20.02 -19.39
N THR A 275 31.20 18.97 -18.72
CA THR A 275 31.70 17.60 -18.88
C THR A 275 30.63 16.79 -19.59
N GLU A 276 30.94 16.22 -20.75
CA GLU A 276 30.05 15.35 -21.52
C GLU A 276 30.79 14.05 -21.84
N MET A 277 30.25 12.91 -21.35
CA MET A 277 30.86 11.58 -21.52
C MET A 277 32.37 11.55 -21.20
N GLY A 278 32.78 12.24 -20.14
CA GLY A 278 34.16 12.36 -19.67
C GLY A 278 35.03 13.42 -20.38
N ALA A 279 34.54 14.04 -21.47
CA ALA A 279 35.25 15.12 -22.15
C ALA A 279 34.83 16.49 -21.60
N THR A 280 35.80 17.38 -21.34
CA THR A 280 35.54 18.71 -20.80
C THR A 280 35.65 19.82 -21.86
N SER A 281 34.77 20.81 -21.78
CA SER A 281 34.77 22.02 -22.62
C SER A 281 34.26 23.24 -21.85
N GLN A 282 34.62 24.44 -22.29
CA GLN A 282 34.15 25.69 -21.69
C GLN A 282 32.94 26.23 -22.48
N ARG A 283 31.90 26.68 -21.77
CA ARG A 283 30.66 27.24 -22.30
C ARG A 283 30.53 28.72 -21.88
N GLY A 284 29.96 29.54 -22.76
CA GLY A 284 29.84 31.00 -22.59
C GLY A 284 28.39 31.52 -22.58
N ASP A 285 27.44 30.62 -22.79
CA ASP A 285 26.00 30.87 -22.71
C ASP A 285 25.49 30.61 -21.29
N TYR A 286 24.27 31.07 -20.99
CA TYR A 286 23.68 30.94 -19.67
C TYR A 286 23.50 29.46 -19.28
N HIS A 287 24.07 29.04 -18.16
CA HIS A 287 24.15 27.64 -17.74
C HIS A 287 22.79 26.93 -17.77
N THR A 288 21.72 27.54 -17.23
CA THR A 288 20.38 26.94 -17.21
C THR A 288 19.85 26.69 -18.64
N THR A 289 20.03 27.64 -19.55
CA THR A 289 19.71 27.46 -20.98
C THR A 289 20.56 26.36 -21.59
N GLY A 290 21.85 26.36 -21.29
CA GLY A 290 22.80 25.44 -21.89
C GLY A 290 22.64 23.98 -21.47
N ILE A 291 22.27 23.72 -20.22
CA ILE A 291 21.88 22.39 -19.73
C ILE A 291 20.54 21.97 -20.33
N THR A 292 19.61 22.90 -20.52
CA THR A 292 18.32 22.62 -21.19
C THR A 292 18.50 22.26 -22.66
N ASP A 293 19.41 22.94 -23.39
CA ASP A 293 19.75 22.58 -24.77
C ASP A 293 20.25 21.14 -24.87
N LEU A 294 21.14 20.72 -23.95
CA LEU A 294 21.66 19.35 -23.91
C LEU A 294 20.55 18.32 -23.66
N ALA A 295 19.57 18.65 -22.79
CA ALA A 295 18.43 17.80 -22.54
C ALA A 295 17.49 17.70 -23.76
N VAL A 296 17.19 18.82 -24.42
CA VAL A 296 16.38 18.86 -25.65
C VAL A 296 17.03 18.02 -26.74
N ASP A 297 18.34 18.18 -26.96
CA ASP A 297 19.07 17.40 -27.97
C ASP A 297 19.05 15.90 -27.66
N TRP A 298 19.28 15.52 -26.39
CA TRP A 298 19.25 14.11 -25.98
C TRP A 298 17.85 13.49 -26.09
N LEU A 299 16.80 14.20 -25.68
CA LEU A 299 15.41 13.73 -25.78
C LEU A 299 14.96 13.59 -27.24
N ALA A 300 15.39 14.51 -28.12
CA ALA A 300 15.12 14.40 -29.55
C ALA A 300 15.75 13.12 -30.15
N GLU A 301 16.93 12.72 -29.68
CA GLU A 301 17.54 11.44 -30.06
C GLU A 301 16.73 10.25 -29.55
N GLN A 302 16.33 10.23 -28.27
CA GLN A 302 15.57 9.09 -27.71
C GLN A 302 14.22 8.89 -28.40
N ASN A 303 13.50 9.98 -28.63
CA ASN A 303 12.24 9.98 -29.36
C ASN A 303 12.43 9.45 -30.80
N SER A 304 13.51 9.84 -31.49
CA SER A 304 13.79 9.32 -32.84
C SER A 304 14.09 7.82 -32.88
N GLN A 305 14.50 7.23 -31.76
CA GLN A 305 14.81 5.82 -31.60
C GLN A 305 13.64 5.04 -30.97
N GLU A 306 12.55 5.70 -30.60
CA GLU A 306 11.38 5.12 -29.93
C GLU A 306 11.79 4.33 -28.67
N ARG A 307 12.76 4.85 -27.90
CA ARG A 307 13.25 4.21 -26.68
C ARG A 307 12.69 4.88 -25.44
N PRO A 308 12.23 4.12 -24.43
CA PRO A 308 11.92 4.71 -23.13
C PRO A 308 13.15 5.33 -22.50
N TRP A 309 12.91 6.35 -21.70
CA TRP A 309 13.99 7.05 -21.03
C TRP A 309 13.65 7.44 -19.59
N PHE A 310 14.69 7.46 -18.77
CA PHE A 310 14.73 8.11 -17.47
C PHE A 310 15.75 9.25 -17.54
N LEU A 311 15.27 10.48 -17.41
CA LEU A 311 16.10 11.68 -17.38
C LEU A 311 16.16 12.26 -15.98
N TRP A 312 17.35 12.21 -15.37
CA TRP A 312 17.71 13.00 -14.22
C TRP A 312 18.15 14.39 -14.70
N MET A 313 17.25 15.35 -14.62
CA MET A 313 17.46 16.75 -15.02
C MET A 313 17.76 17.60 -13.78
N ALA A 314 19.05 17.83 -13.51
CA ALA A 314 19.49 18.52 -12.31
C ALA A 314 20.05 19.91 -12.60
N TYR A 315 19.23 20.93 -12.39
CA TYR A 315 19.70 22.32 -12.50
C TYR A 315 20.64 22.67 -11.35
N VAL A 316 21.61 23.55 -11.64
CA VAL A 316 22.38 24.27 -10.60
C VAL A 316 21.60 25.49 -10.12
N ALA A 317 20.69 26.03 -10.93
CA ALA A 317 19.79 27.08 -10.47
C ALA A 317 18.85 26.55 -9.39
N PRO A 318 18.49 27.37 -8.38
CA PRO A 318 18.96 28.75 -8.11
C PRO A 318 20.23 28.90 -7.23
N HIS A 319 21.10 27.89 -7.11
CA HIS A 319 22.32 27.96 -6.28
C HIS A 319 23.25 29.13 -6.66
N SER A 320 23.87 29.73 -5.64
CA SER A 320 24.86 30.81 -5.81
C SER A 320 26.12 30.36 -6.58
N PRO A 321 26.91 31.25 -7.21
CA PRO A 321 26.80 32.70 -7.23
C PRO A 321 25.69 33.21 -8.14
N PHE A 322 25.06 34.31 -7.74
CA PHE A 322 23.96 34.89 -8.50
C PHE A 322 24.48 35.76 -9.66
N HIS A 323 23.85 35.59 -10.82
CA HIS A 323 24.04 36.39 -12.03
C HIS A 323 22.68 36.90 -12.50
N LEU A 324 22.66 37.97 -13.29
CA LEU A 324 21.43 38.39 -13.98
C LEU A 324 21.08 37.32 -15.04
N PRO A 325 19.95 36.62 -14.93
CA PRO A 325 19.51 35.72 -15.99
C PRO A 325 19.15 36.53 -17.25
N PRO A 326 19.07 35.89 -18.43
CA PRO A 326 18.58 36.55 -19.63
C PRO A 326 17.20 37.18 -19.41
N SER A 327 17.03 38.43 -19.85
CA SER A 327 15.84 39.26 -19.58
C SER A 327 14.52 38.67 -20.09
N GLU A 328 14.59 37.77 -21.07
CA GLU A 328 13.45 37.07 -21.65
C GLU A 328 12.98 35.88 -20.81
N LEU A 329 13.74 35.48 -19.78
CA LEU A 329 13.46 34.33 -18.94
C LEU A 329 12.90 34.71 -17.55
N HIS A 330 12.83 36.01 -17.21
CA HIS A 330 12.31 36.47 -15.92
C HIS A 330 11.59 37.82 -16.05
N GLU A 331 10.71 38.17 -15.12
CA GLU A 331 9.93 39.44 -15.17
C GLU A 331 10.50 40.53 -14.25
N ARG A 332 11.64 40.27 -13.60
CA ARG A 332 12.31 41.21 -12.69
C ARG A 332 13.14 42.29 -13.41
N ASP A 333 12.46 43.30 -13.96
CA ASP A 333 13.02 44.37 -14.81
C ASP A 333 14.01 45.34 -14.12
N ASP A 334 14.02 45.42 -12.80
CA ASP A 334 14.83 46.40 -12.04
C ASP A 334 16.27 45.92 -11.74
N LEU A 335 16.66 44.74 -12.22
CA LEU A 335 17.97 44.13 -11.96
C LEU A 335 19.02 44.54 -13.02
N THR A 336 20.15 45.08 -12.58
CA THR A 336 21.21 45.65 -13.46
C THR A 336 22.34 44.69 -13.79
N GLY A 337 22.48 43.58 -13.04
CA GLY A 337 23.58 42.63 -13.12
C GLY A 337 24.91 43.12 -12.55
N THR A 338 24.98 44.34 -12.00
CA THR A 338 26.24 44.83 -11.41
C THR A 338 26.53 44.15 -10.07
N ALA A 339 27.80 43.94 -9.74
CA ALA A 339 28.19 43.28 -8.48
C ALA A 339 27.61 43.96 -7.22
N SER A 340 27.49 45.29 -7.22
CA SER A 340 26.89 46.03 -6.11
C SER A 340 25.38 45.80 -6.02
N ASP A 341 24.70 45.64 -7.14
CA ASP A 341 23.27 45.41 -7.20
C ASP A 341 22.95 43.98 -6.74
N ILE A 342 23.68 42.99 -7.27
CA ILE A 342 23.60 41.59 -6.82
C ILE A 342 23.81 41.46 -5.31
N GLN A 343 24.79 42.17 -4.75
CA GLN A 343 25.05 42.14 -3.32
C GLN A 343 23.90 42.71 -2.48
N ASN A 344 23.22 43.76 -2.96
CA ASN A 344 22.16 44.44 -2.22
C ASN A 344 20.79 43.75 -2.39
N ASN A 345 20.57 43.08 -3.52
CA ASN A 345 19.28 42.51 -3.92
C ASN A 345 19.38 40.98 -4.12
N ARG A 346 20.17 40.29 -3.28
CA ARG A 346 20.51 38.85 -3.45
C ARG A 346 19.27 37.97 -3.64
N ARG A 347 18.21 38.21 -2.86
CA ARG A 347 16.96 37.45 -2.97
C ARG A 347 16.27 37.68 -4.32
N ASP A 348 16.24 38.91 -4.82
CA ASP A 348 15.65 39.18 -6.14
C ASP A 348 16.36 38.45 -7.28
N TYR A 349 17.70 38.37 -7.23
CA TYR A 349 18.47 37.59 -8.21
C TYR A 349 18.26 36.07 -8.06
N TYR A 350 18.13 35.59 -6.82
CA TYR A 350 17.76 34.21 -6.53
C TYR A 350 16.38 33.88 -7.12
N LEU A 351 15.37 34.72 -6.87
CA LEU A 351 14.02 34.54 -7.42
C LEU A 351 14.00 34.68 -8.95
N ALA A 352 14.76 35.62 -9.53
CA ALA A 352 14.91 35.72 -10.98
C ALA A 352 15.51 34.44 -11.60
N SER A 353 16.44 33.78 -10.91
CA SER A 353 17.01 32.52 -11.39
C SER A 353 16.02 31.34 -11.33
N ILE A 354 15.06 31.36 -10.39
CA ILE A 354 13.94 30.40 -10.37
C ILE A 354 12.97 30.69 -11.52
N GLU A 355 12.62 31.95 -11.79
CA GLU A 355 11.81 32.34 -12.95
C GLU A 355 12.47 31.89 -14.26
N ALA A 356 13.80 32.04 -14.37
CA ALA A 356 14.54 31.60 -15.54
C ALA A 356 14.56 30.07 -15.70
N MET A 357 14.70 29.34 -14.59
CA MET A 357 14.58 27.88 -14.58
C MET A 357 13.18 27.42 -14.99
N ASP A 358 12.12 28.07 -14.51
CA ASP A 358 10.74 27.77 -14.91
C ASP A 358 10.53 27.97 -16.42
N SER A 359 11.03 29.08 -16.97
CA SER A 359 10.96 29.36 -18.41
C SER A 359 11.67 28.28 -19.25
N GLU A 360 12.84 27.82 -18.80
CA GLU A 360 13.59 26.75 -19.45
C GLU A 360 12.92 25.38 -19.31
N ILE A 361 12.29 25.08 -18.16
CA ILE A 361 11.46 23.88 -18.00
C ILE A 361 10.28 23.91 -18.97
N GLY A 362 9.63 25.07 -19.13
CA GLY A 362 8.59 25.26 -20.15
C GLY A 362 9.09 24.98 -21.56
N ARG A 363 10.30 25.45 -21.90
CA ARG A 363 10.94 25.19 -23.20
C ARG A 363 11.27 23.71 -23.39
N LEU A 364 11.78 23.04 -22.35
CA LEU A 364 12.08 21.60 -22.37
C LEU A 364 10.81 20.79 -22.68
N LEU A 365 9.71 21.05 -21.95
CA LEU A 365 8.44 20.36 -22.13
C LEU A 365 7.80 20.66 -23.49
N ALA A 366 7.96 21.87 -24.00
CA ALA A 366 7.50 22.26 -25.34
C ALA A 366 8.31 21.61 -26.47
N SER A 367 9.51 21.08 -26.19
CA SER A 367 10.31 20.35 -27.17
C SER A 367 9.83 18.90 -27.37
N LEU A 368 9.09 18.35 -26.42
CA LEU A 368 8.51 17.02 -26.51
C LEU A 368 7.25 17.03 -27.39
N PRO A 369 7.11 16.08 -28.33
CA PRO A 369 5.83 15.83 -28.99
C PRO A 369 4.72 15.54 -27.97
N ASP A 370 3.47 15.87 -28.30
CA ASP A 370 2.34 15.71 -27.39
C ASP A 370 2.21 14.26 -26.89
N ASN A 371 2.37 13.26 -27.77
CA ASN A 371 2.32 11.84 -27.40
C ASN A 371 3.45 11.42 -26.45
N GLU A 372 4.66 11.97 -26.61
CA GLU A 372 5.77 11.68 -25.70
C GLU A 372 5.54 12.33 -24.34
N ARG A 373 5.03 13.58 -24.32
CA ARG A 373 4.71 14.30 -23.09
C ARG A 373 3.59 13.60 -22.32
N GLU A 374 2.56 13.13 -23.01
CA GLU A 374 1.46 12.33 -22.41
C GLU A 374 1.94 10.97 -21.88
N ASN A 375 3.01 10.41 -22.46
CA ASN A 375 3.65 9.17 -22.02
C ASN A 375 4.74 9.36 -20.95
N THR A 376 4.85 10.56 -20.36
CA THR A 376 5.92 10.88 -19.40
C THR A 376 5.37 11.11 -18.00
N LEU A 377 5.92 10.42 -16.99
CA LEU A 377 5.81 10.80 -15.59
C LEU A 377 6.81 11.92 -15.29
N ILE A 378 6.33 13.05 -14.77
CA ILE A 378 7.16 14.20 -14.41
C ILE A 378 7.16 14.33 -12.89
N ILE A 379 8.35 14.34 -12.30
CA ILE A 379 8.58 14.54 -10.86
C ILE A 379 9.43 15.80 -10.69
N TYR A 380 8.96 16.75 -9.89
CA TYR A 380 9.72 17.94 -9.50
C TYR A 380 10.08 17.89 -8.03
N ILE A 381 11.34 18.20 -7.68
CA ILE A 381 11.78 18.29 -6.29
C ILE A 381 12.90 19.34 -6.09
N GLY A 382 12.88 20.05 -4.97
CA GLY A 382 14.05 20.81 -4.48
C GLY A 382 15.03 19.92 -3.71
N ASP A 383 16.35 20.05 -3.90
CA ASP A 383 17.30 19.15 -3.26
C ASP A 383 17.59 19.44 -1.78
N ASN A 384 17.32 20.66 -1.31
CA ASN A 384 17.37 21.06 0.08
C ASN A 384 16.67 22.42 0.27
N GLY A 385 16.52 22.86 1.52
CA GLY A 385 15.95 24.16 1.85
C GLY A 385 16.76 25.36 1.32
N THR A 386 16.17 26.56 1.46
CA THR A 386 16.74 27.81 0.94
C THR A 386 17.98 28.25 1.75
N PRO A 387 19.06 28.76 1.14
CA PRO A 387 20.23 29.24 1.86
C PRO A 387 19.96 30.47 2.74
N ALA A 388 20.59 30.56 3.92
CA ALA A 388 20.45 31.67 4.87
C ALA A 388 20.57 33.08 4.26
N GLY A 389 21.38 33.23 3.20
CA GLY A 389 21.62 34.53 2.56
C GLY A 389 20.49 35.02 1.64
N VAL A 390 19.49 34.19 1.37
CA VAL A 390 18.34 34.50 0.49
C VAL A 390 17.00 33.94 0.99
N ILE A 391 16.99 33.24 2.12
CA ILE A 391 15.77 32.72 2.76
C ILE A 391 14.79 33.84 3.13
N ASP A 392 13.50 33.56 3.03
CA ASP A 392 12.47 34.48 3.52
C ASP A 392 12.43 34.44 5.04
N THR A 393 12.94 35.50 5.67
CA THR A 393 12.99 35.62 7.12
C THR A 393 11.64 35.86 7.77
N GLU A 394 10.58 36.12 7.00
CA GLU A 394 9.20 36.13 7.50
C GLU A 394 8.65 34.70 7.70
N VAL A 395 9.25 33.70 7.03
CA VAL A 395 8.83 32.29 7.12
C VAL A 395 9.76 31.49 8.04
N PHE A 396 11.07 31.56 7.80
CA PHE A 396 12.05 30.76 8.53
C PHE A 396 13.19 31.64 9.06
N SER A 397 13.67 31.33 10.26
CA SER A 397 14.91 31.91 10.77
C SER A 397 16.09 31.57 9.86
N THR A 398 17.03 32.50 9.70
CA THR A 398 18.30 32.21 8.98
C THR A 398 19.09 31.06 9.63
N ALA A 399 18.87 30.78 10.91
CA ALA A 399 19.45 29.64 11.61
C ALA A 399 18.78 28.29 11.26
N HIS A 400 17.62 28.30 10.60
CA HIS A 400 16.81 27.13 10.23
C HIS A 400 16.86 26.89 8.70
N SER A 401 17.87 27.43 8.02
CA SER A 401 18.03 27.37 6.56
C SER A 401 18.78 26.11 6.08
N LYS A 402 19.14 26.03 4.79
CA LYS A 402 20.06 25.02 4.23
C LYS A 402 21.22 24.69 5.17
N ASN A 403 21.60 23.40 5.21
CA ASN A 403 22.59 22.78 6.10
C ASN A 403 22.13 22.61 7.56
N THR A 404 20.84 22.69 7.82
CA THR A 404 20.26 22.41 9.13
C THR A 404 19.12 21.40 9.02
N LEU A 405 18.82 20.70 10.11
CA LEU A 405 17.76 19.68 10.18
C LEU A 405 16.38 20.29 10.52
N TYR A 406 16.29 21.61 10.57
CA TYR A 406 15.03 22.34 10.69
C TYR A 406 14.25 22.29 9.36
N GLU A 407 12.94 22.50 9.41
CA GLU A 407 12.01 22.47 8.26
C GLU A 407 12.48 23.39 7.14
N GLY A 408 12.98 24.59 7.45
CA GLY A 408 13.55 25.50 6.44
C GLY A 408 14.82 24.99 5.76
N GLY A 409 15.44 23.91 6.27
CA GLY A 409 16.61 23.24 5.71
C GLY A 409 16.30 21.92 5.00
N ILE A 410 15.23 21.21 5.39
CA ILE A 410 14.91 19.86 4.86
C ILE A 410 13.54 19.74 4.18
N ARG A 411 12.57 20.61 4.45
CA ARG A 411 11.27 20.60 3.76
C ARG A 411 11.42 21.26 2.40
N VAL A 412 11.07 20.52 1.35
CA VAL A 412 11.32 20.92 -0.04
C VAL A 412 10.02 20.92 -0.86
N PRO A 413 9.93 21.76 -1.90
CA PRO A 413 8.82 21.66 -2.83
C PRO A 413 8.88 20.33 -3.59
N MET A 414 7.75 19.65 -3.72
CA MET A 414 7.63 18.43 -4.50
C MET A 414 6.23 18.27 -5.09
N PHE A 415 6.16 17.91 -6.37
CA PHE A 415 4.92 17.52 -7.01
C PHE A 415 5.19 16.52 -8.14
N VAL A 416 4.15 15.79 -8.53
CA VAL A 416 4.15 14.87 -9.67
C VAL A 416 3.04 15.22 -10.64
N SER A 417 3.26 14.95 -11.93
CA SER A 417 2.26 15.18 -12.99
C SER A 417 2.53 14.26 -14.18
N GLY A 418 1.60 14.20 -15.13
CA GLY A 418 1.75 13.43 -16.37
C GLY A 418 1.16 12.03 -16.26
N LEU A 419 1.81 11.06 -16.93
CA LEU A 419 1.29 9.71 -17.09
C LEU A 419 0.94 9.06 -15.73
N THR A 420 -0.23 8.41 -15.69
CA THR A 420 -0.86 7.74 -14.52
C THR A 420 -1.16 8.59 -13.28
N VAL A 421 -0.93 9.91 -13.31
CA VAL A 421 -1.35 10.82 -12.24
C VAL A 421 -2.81 11.22 -12.45
N GLU A 422 -3.72 10.51 -11.78
CA GLU A 422 -5.17 10.71 -11.89
C GLU A 422 -5.68 11.80 -10.94
N ARG A 423 -5.02 11.97 -9.79
CA ARG A 423 -5.32 13.01 -8.81
C ARG A 423 -4.68 14.33 -9.20
N GLN A 424 -5.42 15.12 -10.00
CA GLN A 424 -4.96 16.39 -10.56
C GLN A 424 -5.54 17.57 -9.78
N ASN A 425 -4.74 18.63 -9.63
CA ASN A 425 -5.11 19.83 -8.85
C ASN A 425 -5.45 19.50 -7.39
N GLU A 426 -4.76 18.49 -6.84
CA GLU A 426 -4.91 18.01 -5.47
C GLU A 426 -3.63 18.23 -4.67
N ARG A 427 -3.77 18.14 -3.35
CA ARG A 427 -2.65 18.15 -2.41
C ARG A 427 -2.68 16.89 -1.57
N GLU A 428 -1.50 16.37 -1.29
CA GLU A 428 -1.28 15.14 -0.53
C GLU A 428 -0.49 15.47 0.74
N ASP A 429 -1.03 15.09 1.88
CA ASP A 429 -0.43 15.35 3.19
C ASP A 429 0.35 14.15 3.74
N ALA A 430 0.39 13.02 3.02
CA ALA A 430 1.30 11.92 3.29
C ALA A 430 2.76 12.38 3.50
N LEU A 431 3.46 11.73 4.41
CA LEU A 431 4.90 11.95 4.60
C LEU A 431 5.64 11.36 3.40
N ILE A 432 6.45 12.18 2.73
CA ILE A 432 7.30 11.76 1.62
C ILE A 432 8.76 12.08 1.94
N ASN A 433 9.67 11.17 1.61
CA ASN A 433 11.11 11.38 1.70
C ASN A 433 11.75 11.35 0.31
N SER A 434 12.86 12.05 0.10
CA SER A 434 13.60 11.98 -1.15
C SER A 434 14.10 10.56 -1.49
N THR A 435 14.26 9.68 -0.50
CA THR A 435 14.53 8.25 -0.76
C THR A 435 13.41 7.59 -1.57
N ASP A 436 12.15 8.00 -1.38
CA ASP A 436 10.94 7.36 -1.91
C ASP A 436 10.82 7.40 -3.44
N ILE A 437 11.55 8.32 -4.09
CA ILE A 437 11.65 8.39 -5.55
C ILE A 437 12.19 7.07 -6.12
N PHE A 438 13.10 6.39 -5.41
CA PHE A 438 13.67 5.13 -5.89
C PHE A 438 12.63 4.02 -6.07
N ALA A 439 11.88 3.68 -5.00
CA ALA A 439 10.85 2.64 -5.04
C ALA A 439 9.68 3.04 -5.94
N THR A 440 9.32 4.33 -5.97
CA THR A 440 8.26 4.85 -6.84
C THR A 440 8.61 4.68 -8.32
N VAL A 441 9.81 5.08 -8.73
CA VAL A 441 10.29 4.87 -10.10
C VAL A 441 10.38 3.39 -10.43
N SER A 442 10.87 2.56 -9.50
CA SER A 442 10.89 1.11 -9.67
C SER A 442 9.50 0.53 -9.94
N GLN A 443 8.48 0.92 -9.16
CA GLN A 443 7.12 0.44 -9.37
C GLN A 443 6.50 0.93 -10.67
N PHE A 444 6.70 2.21 -11.01
CA PHE A 444 6.18 2.82 -12.22
C PHE A 444 6.65 2.08 -13.49
N ILE A 445 7.89 1.57 -13.50
CA ILE A 445 8.43 0.79 -14.64
C ILE A 445 8.15 -0.72 -14.57
N GLY A 446 7.32 -1.17 -13.63
CA GLY A 446 6.87 -2.56 -13.52
C GLY A 446 7.56 -3.41 -12.44
N GLY A 447 8.27 -2.82 -11.50
CA GLY A 447 8.76 -3.50 -10.30
C GLY A 447 7.63 -3.81 -9.31
N ASN A 448 7.72 -4.95 -8.61
CA ASN A 448 6.65 -5.41 -7.71
C ASN A 448 6.77 -4.92 -6.26
N ASN A 449 7.95 -4.43 -5.85
CA ASN A 449 8.20 -4.10 -4.45
C ASN A 449 7.69 -2.69 -4.13
N THR A 450 6.89 -2.56 -3.06
CA THR A 450 6.45 -1.28 -2.48
C THR A 450 7.49 -0.62 -1.60
N GLN A 451 8.52 -1.36 -1.18
CA GLN A 451 9.65 -0.87 -0.42
C GLN A 451 10.96 -1.42 -0.97
N ILE A 452 11.96 -0.54 -1.11
CA ILE A 452 13.34 -0.92 -1.47
C ILE A 452 14.28 -0.13 -0.57
N ASN A 453 15.11 -0.81 0.22
CA ASN A 453 15.95 -0.15 1.23
C ASN A 453 15.11 0.71 2.20
N ASP A 454 15.40 2.01 2.30
CA ASP A 454 14.68 3.00 3.12
C ASP A 454 13.61 3.77 2.31
N SER A 455 13.36 3.36 1.07
CA SER A 455 12.44 3.96 0.11
C SER A 455 11.09 3.26 0.14
N TYR A 456 10.00 4.01 0.33
CA TYR A 456 8.62 3.52 0.19
C TYR A 456 8.00 4.14 -1.05
N SER A 457 7.40 3.33 -1.91
CA SER A 457 6.74 3.84 -3.11
C SER A 457 5.49 4.65 -2.75
N PHE A 458 5.40 5.86 -3.27
CA PHE A 458 4.18 6.66 -3.23
C PHE A 458 3.37 6.56 -4.52
N TYR A 459 3.65 5.58 -5.38
CA TYR A 459 2.98 5.42 -6.67
C TYR A 459 1.45 5.26 -6.54
N HIS A 460 0.99 4.54 -5.51
CA HIS A 460 -0.43 4.36 -5.22
C HIS A 460 -1.16 5.69 -4.95
N LEU A 461 -0.45 6.72 -4.45
CA LEU A 461 -1.00 8.05 -4.18
C LEU A 461 -1.40 8.79 -5.46
N PHE A 462 -0.98 8.32 -6.63
CA PHE A 462 -1.34 8.94 -7.91
C PHE A 462 -2.83 8.78 -8.24
N SER A 463 -3.46 7.72 -7.72
CA SER A 463 -4.88 7.41 -7.94
C SER A 463 -5.69 7.32 -6.64
N ASN A 464 -5.08 7.02 -5.49
CA ASN A 464 -5.79 6.86 -4.21
C ASN A 464 -5.04 7.53 -3.04
N GLY A 465 -5.72 8.40 -2.29
CA GLY A 465 -5.13 9.11 -1.15
C GLY A 465 -5.29 8.44 0.22
N GLU A 466 -5.90 7.26 0.33
CA GLU A 466 -6.34 6.75 1.64
C GLU A 466 -5.28 5.97 2.46
N GLU A 467 -4.12 5.59 1.90
CA GLU A 467 -3.16 4.73 2.62
C GLU A 467 -1.68 5.03 2.31
N ALA A 468 -1.13 6.10 2.89
CA ALA A 468 0.30 6.38 2.79
C ALA A 468 1.15 5.29 3.48
N LEU A 469 2.09 4.69 2.75
CA LEU A 469 3.00 3.67 3.29
C LEU A 469 4.01 4.21 4.32
N ARG A 470 4.45 5.47 4.17
CA ARG A 470 5.44 6.08 5.06
C ARG A 470 4.77 6.71 6.28
N THR A 471 5.06 6.16 7.45
CA THR A 471 4.55 6.63 8.75
C THR A 471 5.50 7.62 9.45
N TYR A 472 6.80 7.55 9.14
CA TYR A 472 7.81 8.47 9.66
C TYR A 472 8.74 9.00 8.58
N ASN A 473 9.12 10.26 8.74
CA ASN A 473 10.12 10.92 7.94
C ASN A 473 11.41 11.07 8.74
N TYR A 474 12.57 10.80 8.13
CA TYR A 474 13.87 10.82 8.79
C TYR A 474 14.92 11.53 7.94
N SER A 475 15.81 12.27 8.59
CA SER A 475 16.96 12.93 7.97
C SER A 475 18.13 12.98 8.96
N GLU A 476 19.34 12.68 8.50
CA GLU A 476 20.57 12.78 9.31
C GLU A 476 21.61 13.58 8.52
N PHE A 477 22.39 14.37 9.25
CA PHE A 477 23.40 15.23 8.64
C PHE A 477 24.56 15.50 9.58
N THR A 478 25.77 15.35 9.04
CA THR A 478 27.01 15.63 9.73
C THR A 478 27.71 16.83 9.10
N ARG A 479 27.96 17.86 9.90
CA ARG A 479 28.68 19.07 9.50
C ARG A 479 29.64 19.54 10.58
N ASP A 480 30.87 19.90 10.19
CA ASP A 480 31.87 20.47 11.08
C ASP A 480 32.14 19.62 12.35
N ASN A 481 32.11 18.28 12.20
CA ASN A 481 32.18 17.27 13.28
C ASN A 481 31.03 17.33 14.30
N THR A 482 29.90 17.94 13.93
CA THR A 482 28.65 17.88 14.67
C THR A 482 27.67 17.06 13.83
N SER A 483 27.25 15.91 14.34
CA SER A 483 26.20 15.10 13.73
C SER A 483 24.86 15.44 14.37
N GLY A 484 23.79 15.24 13.62
CA GLY A 484 22.44 15.34 14.15
C GLY A 484 21.47 14.60 13.26
N TRP A 485 20.33 14.24 13.83
CA TRP A 485 19.22 13.63 13.13
C TRP A 485 17.92 14.32 13.50
N SER A 486 16.95 14.24 12.60
CA SER A 486 15.57 14.57 12.87
C SER A 486 14.65 13.49 12.34
N VAL A 487 13.59 13.23 13.10
CA VAL A 487 12.54 12.28 12.76
C VAL A 487 11.19 12.93 13.06
N ARG A 488 10.18 12.66 12.24
CA ARG A 488 8.81 13.11 12.51
C ARG A 488 7.78 12.05 12.16
N ASN A 489 6.65 12.10 12.84
CA ASN A 489 5.40 11.54 12.37
C ASN A 489 4.54 12.67 11.74
N GLN A 490 3.23 12.44 11.54
CA GLN A 490 2.35 13.42 10.92
C GLN A 490 2.26 14.75 11.69
N GLU A 491 2.44 14.73 13.01
CA GLU A 491 2.17 15.88 13.88
C GLU A 491 3.43 16.44 14.56
N TYR A 492 4.31 15.56 15.03
CA TYR A 492 5.46 15.92 15.87
C TYR A 492 6.77 15.59 15.20
N LYS A 493 7.76 16.45 15.42
CA LYS A 493 9.14 16.31 14.97
C LYS A 493 10.10 16.38 16.15
N LEU A 494 10.99 15.41 16.24
CA LEU A 494 12.09 15.38 17.19
C LEU A 494 13.38 15.73 16.47
N LEU A 495 14.16 16.63 17.06
CA LEU A 495 15.46 17.06 16.59
C LEU A 495 16.51 16.74 17.65
N SER A 496 17.59 16.08 17.24
CA SER A 496 18.75 15.80 18.07
C SER A 496 20.02 16.23 17.36
N VAL A 497 20.75 17.16 17.96
CA VAL A 497 22.06 17.59 17.46
C VAL A 497 23.10 17.32 18.54
N ASP A 498 24.25 16.77 18.16
CA ASP A 498 25.32 16.46 19.09
C ASP A 498 25.67 17.66 19.97
N SER A 499 25.86 17.41 21.27
CA SER A 499 26.12 18.42 22.29
C SER A 499 24.97 19.39 22.60
N GLN A 500 23.76 19.15 22.08
CA GLN A 500 22.53 19.87 22.41
C GLN A 500 21.52 18.96 23.09
N SER A 501 20.59 19.53 23.84
CA SER A 501 19.39 18.81 24.27
C SER A 501 18.50 18.55 23.05
N GLN A 502 17.78 17.44 23.07
CA GLN A 502 16.75 17.19 22.07
C GLN A 502 15.67 18.26 22.15
N ALA A 503 15.11 18.63 20.99
CA ALA A 503 13.99 19.56 20.89
C ALA A 503 12.82 18.88 20.17
N LEU A 504 11.61 19.11 20.65
CA LEU A 504 10.37 18.52 20.12
C LEU A 504 9.45 19.63 19.61
N TYR A 505 8.97 19.54 18.37
CA TYR A 505 8.12 20.55 17.74
C TYR A 505 6.81 19.93 17.24
N GLN A 506 5.72 20.69 17.28
CA GLN A 506 4.43 20.32 16.67
C GLN A 506 4.30 21.02 15.30
N VAL A 507 4.79 20.38 14.24
CA VAL A 507 5.12 21.04 12.96
C VAL A 507 3.90 21.59 12.22
N ASN A 508 2.71 21.00 12.41
CA ASN A 508 1.49 21.45 11.72
C ASN A 508 1.05 22.87 12.13
N ASN A 509 1.44 23.33 13.31
CA ASN A 509 1.09 24.65 13.84
C ASN A 509 2.32 25.57 14.09
N ASP A 510 3.53 25.03 13.99
CA ASP A 510 4.80 25.70 14.28
C ASP A 510 5.85 25.31 13.22
N ILE A 511 5.56 25.65 11.95
CA ILE A 511 6.42 25.27 10.83
C ILE A 511 7.82 25.88 10.92
N ASN A 512 7.96 27.02 11.59
CA ASN A 512 9.21 27.72 11.85
C ASN A 512 10.00 27.16 13.04
N GLU A 513 9.42 26.20 13.79
CA GLU A 513 10.05 25.48 14.91
C GLU A 513 10.58 26.42 16.01
N GLU A 514 9.74 27.35 16.45
CA GLU A 514 10.10 28.32 17.49
C GLU A 514 9.72 27.84 18.91
N GLN A 515 8.82 26.86 19.05
CA GLN A 515 8.32 26.39 20.35
C GLN A 515 8.79 24.97 20.65
N ASP A 516 9.87 24.86 21.44
CA ASP A 516 10.34 23.57 21.95
C ASP A 516 9.43 23.01 23.06
N LEU A 517 8.85 21.85 22.78
CA LEU A 517 7.93 21.09 23.64
C LEU A 517 8.61 19.92 24.38
N SER A 518 9.93 19.75 24.26
CA SER A 518 10.68 18.62 24.86
C SER A 518 10.55 18.55 26.39
N GLY A 519 10.23 19.67 27.05
CA GLY A 519 10.00 19.76 28.49
C GLY A 519 8.58 19.39 28.95
N ASP A 520 7.65 19.09 28.05
CA ASP A 520 6.27 18.72 28.41
C ASP A 520 6.15 17.22 28.71
N ASN A 521 5.92 16.89 29.99
CA ASN A 521 5.75 15.51 30.43
C ASN A 521 4.54 14.80 29.77
N ALA A 522 3.53 15.54 29.31
CA ALA A 522 2.38 14.97 28.62
C ALA A 522 2.75 14.37 27.24
N LEU A 523 3.86 14.81 26.66
CA LEU A 523 4.37 14.35 25.37
C LEU A 523 5.49 13.30 25.49
N SER A 524 5.71 12.75 26.69
CA SER A 524 6.76 11.74 26.92
C SER A 524 6.60 10.47 26.08
N THR A 525 5.35 10.03 25.81
CA THR A 525 5.08 8.90 24.91
C THR A 525 5.52 9.20 23.48
N VAL A 526 5.17 10.38 22.95
CA VAL A 526 5.56 10.82 21.60
C VAL A 526 7.08 10.95 21.49
N LEU A 527 7.73 11.52 22.50
CA LEU A 527 9.19 11.63 22.53
C LEU A 527 9.86 10.25 22.52
N ASN A 528 9.31 9.28 23.24
CA ASN A 528 9.83 7.91 23.25
C ASN A 528 9.62 7.20 21.91
N GLU A 529 8.43 7.32 21.31
CA GLU A 529 8.10 6.80 19.97
C GLU A 529 9.09 7.31 18.91
N LEU A 530 9.28 8.63 18.83
CA LEU A 530 10.20 9.24 17.87
C LEU A 530 11.66 8.83 18.13
N ASN A 531 12.09 8.73 19.40
CA ASN A 531 13.42 8.22 19.72
C ASN A 531 13.60 6.75 19.29
N GLN A 532 12.58 5.91 19.46
CA GLN A 532 12.63 4.51 19.04
C GLN A 532 12.77 4.42 17.52
N GLU A 533 12.00 5.19 16.77
CA GLU A 533 12.11 5.21 15.31
C GLU A 533 13.48 5.71 14.84
N ALA A 534 14.00 6.78 15.45
CA ALA A 534 15.35 7.25 15.15
C ALA A 534 16.41 6.17 15.43
N ASN A 535 16.29 5.43 16.54
CA ASN A 535 17.23 4.34 16.86
C ASN A 535 17.10 3.16 15.90
N ARG A 536 15.87 2.82 15.48
CA ARG A 536 15.59 1.77 14.49
C ARG A 536 16.30 2.05 13.18
N VAL A 537 16.12 3.26 12.62
CA VAL A 537 16.80 3.69 11.38
C VAL A 537 18.32 3.68 11.54
N ARG A 538 18.83 4.08 12.72
CA ARG A 538 20.27 4.14 13.00
C ARG A 538 20.88 2.79 13.40
N GLY A 539 20.11 1.70 13.40
CA GLY A 539 20.57 0.36 13.78
C GLY A 539 21.05 0.25 15.24
N ILE A 540 20.64 1.19 16.10
CA ILE A 540 20.98 1.17 17.53
C ILE A 540 20.02 0.21 18.20
N GLN A 541 20.53 -0.94 18.66
CA GLN A 541 19.74 -1.92 19.40
C GLN A 541 19.07 -1.24 20.60
N ASN A 542 17.74 -1.15 20.53
CA ASN A 542 16.92 -0.68 21.64
C ASN A 542 17.05 -1.66 22.82
N THR A 543 16.80 -1.15 24.03
CA THR A 543 16.55 -2.05 25.18
C THR A 543 15.32 -2.91 24.84
N PRO A 544 15.31 -4.23 25.11
CA PRO A 544 14.17 -5.06 24.77
C PRO A 544 12.86 -4.51 25.35
N ILE A 545 11.82 -4.45 24.52
CA ILE A 545 10.49 -3.96 24.87
C ILE A 545 9.86 -4.94 25.86
N ASP A 546 9.52 -4.48 27.06
CA ASP A 546 8.83 -5.31 28.04
C ASP A 546 7.36 -5.49 27.66
N ILE A 547 6.97 -6.73 27.34
CA ILE A 547 5.62 -7.12 26.97
C ILE A 547 4.90 -7.90 28.07
N THR A 548 5.41 -7.90 29.31
CA THR A 548 4.79 -8.57 30.46
C THR A 548 3.34 -8.13 30.65
N ASN A 549 2.40 -9.07 30.49
CA ASN A 549 0.95 -8.89 30.50
C ASN A 549 0.44 -7.82 29.52
N ALA A 550 1.20 -7.52 28.46
CA ALA A 550 0.80 -6.57 27.44
C ALA A 550 -0.32 -7.17 26.56
N ILE A 551 -1.34 -6.35 26.31
CA ILE A 551 -2.35 -6.57 25.28
C ILE A 551 -1.82 -5.92 23.99
N LEU A 552 -1.76 -6.69 22.91
CA LEU A 552 -1.25 -6.21 21.63
C LEU A 552 -2.29 -5.29 20.95
N THR A 553 -1.81 -4.35 20.15
CA THR A 553 -2.67 -3.35 19.48
C THR A 553 -2.35 -3.15 18.00
N ASN A 554 -1.15 -3.54 17.55
CA ASN A 554 -0.73 -3.40 16.14
C ASN A 554 -1.48 -4.40 15.25
N ARG A 555 -1.96 -3.93 14.09
CA ARG A 555 -2.78 -4.69 13.13
C ARG A 555 -2.07 -4.99 11.81
N SER A 556 -0.82 -4.58 11.65
CA SER A 556 -0.11 -4.83 10.40
C SER A 556 -0.07 -6.31 10.07
N GLY A 557 -0.49 -6.66 8.85
CA GLY A 557 -0.35 -8.03 8.34
C GLY A 557 1.09 -8.41 7.98
N SER A 558 2.03 -7.46 8.02
CA SER A 558 3.43 -7.68 7.67
C SER A 558 4.28 -7.98 8.90
N CYS A 559 5.04 -9.08 8.88
CA CYS A 559 5.98 -9.41 9.95
C CYS A 559 7.13 -8.40 10.09
N THR A 560 7.39 -7.58 9.06
CA THR A 560 8.43 -6.54 9.09
C THR A 560 8.12 -5.44 10.09
N ASP A 561 6.84 -5.24 10.40
CA ASP A 561 6.38 -4.16 11.28
C ASP A 561 6.45 -4.56 12.76
N TYR A 562 6.97 -5.77 13.01
CA TYR A 562 7.21 -6.33 14.33
C TYR A 562 8.71 -6.59 14.58
N ILE A 563 9.61 -6.08 13.73
CA ILE A 563 11.08 -6.22 13.89
C ILE A 563 11.54 -5.42 15.11
N GLU A 564 11.62 -6.11 16.24
CA GLU A 564 12.14 -5.59 17.50
C GLU A 564 12.65 -6.75 18.37
N GLN A 565 13.20 -6.43 19.54
CA GLN A 565 13.40 -7.40 20.61
C GLN A 565 12.40 -7.13 21.74
N TYR A 566 11.69 -8.16 22.17
CA TYR A 566 10.72 -8.13 23.25
C TYR A 566 11.15 -9.07 24.38
N GLN A 567 10.81 -8.70 25.61
CA GLN A 567 11.06 -9.50 26.80
C GLN A 567 9.82 -9.54 27.69
N SER A 568 9.72 -10.55 28.54
CA SER A 568 8.70 -10.63 29.59
C SER A 568 9.26 -11.22 30.88
N THR A 569 8.60 -10.99 32.01
CA THR A 569 8.84 -11.70 33.26
C THR A 569 7.53 -12.29 33.76
N VAL A 570 7.45 -13.62 33.83
CA VAL A 570 6.21 -14.34 34.09
C VAL A 570 6.36 -15.37 35.21
N LEU A 571 5.25 -15.70 35.85
CA LEU A 571 5.16 -16.69 36.91
C LEU A 571 4.49 -17.98 36.42
N ASP A 572 5.18 -19.10 36.59
CA ASP A 572 4.55 -20.42 36.68
C ASP A 572 3.85 -20.49 38.05
N VAL A 573 2.53 -20.33 38.05
CA VAL A 573 1.74 -20.11 39.27
C VAL A 573 1.77 -21.33 40.18
N ASN A 574 1.45 -22.52 39.66
CA ASN A 574 1.39 -23.75 40.46
C ASN A 574 2.77 -24.21 40.96
N ASN A 575 3.86 -23.94 40.22
CA ASN A 575 5.21 -24.30 40.65
C ASN A 575 5.94 -23.17 41.40
N SER A 576 5.37 -21.96 41.43
CA SER A 576 6.00 -20.77 42.02
C SER A 576 7.40 -20.48 41.47
N ALA A 577 7.57 -20.61 40.14
CA ALA A 577 8.83 -20.39 39.45
C ALA A 577 8.70 -19.20 38.48
N VAL A 578 9.70 -18.30 38.49
CA VAL A 578 9.73 -17.14 37.60
C VAL A 578 10.56 -17.47 36.37
N PHE A 579 10.05 -17.10 35.20
CA PHE A 579 10.71 -17.23 33.91
C PHE A 579 10.82 -15.85 33.25
N ASN A 580 11.77 -15.72 32.31
CA ASN A 580 11.82 -14.55 31.44
C ASN A 580 11.55 -14.99 30.00
N GLY A 581 10.57 -14.38 29.34
CA GLY A 581 10.40 -14.54 27.91
C GLY A 581 11.35 -13.64 27.15
N ASP A 582 11.85 -14.15 26.03
CA ASP A 582 12.65 -13.40 25.08
C ASP A 582 12.23 -13.81 23.66
N ILE A 583 11.98 -12.80 22.84
CA ILE A 583 11.76 -12.97 21.41
C ILE A 583 12.40 -11.79 20.67
N LYS A 584 13.23 -12.12 19.67
CA LYS A 584 13.75 -11.16 18.71
C LYS A 584 13.21 -11.48 17.33
N ILE A 585 12.60 -10.48 16.72
CA ILE A 585 12.15 -10.54 15.33
C ILE A 585 13.13 -9.72 14.49
N SER A 586 13.59 -10.28 13.38
CA SER A 586 14.51 -9.60 12.46
C SER A 586 14.22 -9.96 11.01
N LEU A 587 14.60 -9.08 10.08
CA LEU A 587 14.51 -9.36 8.65
C LEU A 587 15.88 -9.81 8.13
N VAL A 588 15.93 -10.99 7.51
CA VAL A 588 17.12 -11.51 6.83
C VAL A 588 16.71 -11.92 5.41
N GLY A 589 17.17 -11.15 4.43
CA GLY A 589 16.70 -11.33 3.06
C GLY A 589 15.21 -11.01 2.94
N ASP A 590 14.43 -11.95 2.43
CA ASP A 590 12.98 -11.88 2.24
C ASP A 590 12.20 -12.59 3.35
N LYS A 591 12.85 -12.91 4.48
CA LYS A 591 12.24 -13.65 5.59
C LYS A 591 12.35 -12.92 6.92
N CYS A 592 11.27 -12.98 7.70
CA CYS A 592 11.30 -12.63 9.11
C CYS A 592 11.78 -13.84 9.92
N HIS A 593 12.82 -13.63 10.71
CA HIS A 593 13.40 -14.57 11.66
C HIS A 593 12.90 -14.25 13.06
N PHE A 594 12.38 -15.27 13.74
CA PHE A 594 11.90 -15.26 15.12
C PHE A 594 12.87 -16.09 15.96
N ASP A 595 13.78 -15.43 16.68
CA ASP A 595 14.63 -16.06 17.68
C ASP A 595 13.89 -15.96 19.02
N THR A 596 13.45 -17.08 19.59
CA THR A 596 12.63 -17.10 20.81
C THR A 596 13.02 -18.21 21.77
N ASN A 597 12.85 -17.97 23.07
CA ASN A 597 12.98 -18.99 24.12
C ASN A 597 11.66 -19.68 24.50
N ASN A 598 10.56 -19.40 23.77
CA ASN A 598 9.27 -20.07 23.91
C ASN A 598 8.63 -19.98 25.32
N ILE A 599 8.80 -18.84 25.99
CA ILE A 599 8.11 -18.49 27.24
C ILE A 599 7.09 -17.38 26.96
N PRO A 600 5.84 -17.47 27.46
CA PRO A 600 4.80 -16.48 27.17
C PRO A 600 5.08 -15.11 27.79
N ASN A 601 4.24 -14.14 27.46
CA ASN A 601 4.24 -12.81 28.07
C ASN A 601 3.33 -12.69 29.30
N HIS A 602 2.62 -13.76 29.69
CA HIS A 602 1.68 -13.78 30.79
C HIS A 602 1.99 -14.92 31.77
N ASP A 603 1.47 -14.80 33.00
CA ASP A 603 1.52 -15.89 33.97
C ASP A 603 0.80 -17.13 33.43
N PHE A 604 1.31 -18.31 33.75
CA PHE A 604 0.84 -19.58 33.19
C PHE A 604 0.80 -20.68 34.25
N ASN A 605 0.28 -21.86 33.88
CA ASN A 605 0.10 -22.99 34.79
C ASN A 605 -0.76 -22.60 36.01
N ASP A 606 -1.84 -21.87 35.75
CA ASP A 606 -2.75 -21.27 36.73
C ASP A 606 -4.08 -22.04 36.91
N GLY A 607 -4.19 -23.21 36.28
CA GLY A 607 -5.31 -24.13 36.47
C GLY A 607 -5.33 -24.78 37.87
N ASP A 608 -6.42 -25.50 38.17
CA ASP A 608 -6.61 -26.17 39.48
C ASP A 608 -5.52 -27.22 39.80
N GLU A 609 -4.92 -27.83 38.77
CA GLU A 609 -3.81 -28.77 38.89
C GLU A 609 -2.63 -28.31 38.04
N SER A 610 -1.41 -28.62 38.50
CA SER A 610 -0.21 -28.34 37.72
C SER A 610 -0.17 -29.13 36.40
N PHE A 611 0.49 -28.55 35.40
CA PHE A 611 0.82 -29.26 34.16
C PHE A 611 1.49 -30.62 34.41
N PRO A 612 1.29 -31.60 33.52
CA PRO A 612 1.94 -32.91 33.63
C PRO A 612 3.47 -32.85 33.56
N HIS A 613 4.01 -31.83 32.91
CA HIS A 613 5.44 -31.57 32.74
C HIS A 613 5.78 -30.17 33.25
N HIS A 614 7.04 -29.94 33.61
CA HIS A 614 7.50 -28.61 34.00
C HIS A 614 7.88 -27.84 32.75
N VAL A 615 7.51 -26.55 32.69
CA VAL A 615 7.98 -25.66 31.64
C VAL A 615 9.48 -25.44 31.77
N ALA A 616 10.17 -25.38 30.64
CA ALA A 616 11.56 -24.98 30.52
C ALA A 616 11.73 -24.12 29.27
N GLU A 617 12.60 -23.11 29.33
CA GLU A 617 12.98 -22.29 28.18
C GLU A 617 13.47 -23.18 27.02
N GLN A 618 12.92 -22.96 25.82
CA GLN A 618 13.28 -23.69 24.59
C GLN A 618 13.68 -22.69 23.52
N ASP A 619 14.98 -22.54 23.28
CA ASP A 619 15.49 -21.73 22.19
C ASP A 619 15.08 -22.32 20.84
N ALA A 620 14.50 -21.48 19.98
CA ALA A 620 14.12 -21.82 18.63
C ALA A 620 14.33 -20.63 17.70
N GLN A 621 14.71 -20.95 16.47
CA GLN A 621 14.75 -20.00 15.37
C GLN A 621 13.72 -20.43 14.33
N LEU A 622 12.71 -19.60 14.14
CA LEU A 622 11.62 -19.84 13.19
C LEU A 622 11.70 -18.78 12.09
N GLU A 623 11.33 -19.14 10.86
CA GLU A 623 11.39 -18.27 9.70
C GLU A 623 10.04 -18.27 8.99
N ILE A 624 9.60 -17.10 8.53
CA ILE A 624 8.49 -16.98 7.58
C ILE A 624 8.86 -16.02 6.47
N THR A 625 8.28 -16.18 5.28
CA THR A 625 8.45 -15.19 4.22
C THR A 625 7.75 -13.88 4.60
N ALA A 626 8.39 -12.74 4.34
CA ALA A 626 7.84 -11.41 4.59
C ALA A 626 6.71 -11.03 3.61
N SER A 627 6.53 -11.81 2.53
CA SER A 627 5.49 -11.57 1.53
C SER A 627 4.85 -12.91 1.12
N PRO A 628 4.00 -13.50 1.99
CA PRO A 628 3.38 -14.79 1.74
C PRO A 628 2.46 -14.76 0.53
N THR A 629 2.43 -15.87 -0.21
CA THR A 629 1.58 -16.05 -1.39
C THR A 629 0.74 -17.32 -1.25
N HIS A 630 -0.46 -17.31 -1.85
CA HIS A 630 -1.33 -18.47 -1.85
C HIS A 630 -0.66 -19.63 -2.59
N ALA A 631 -0.65 -20.80 -1.95
CA ALA A 631 -0.27 -22.03 -2.61
C ALA A 631 -1.40 -22.48 -3.56
N SER A 632 -1.07 -23.22 -4.61
CA SER A 632 -2.06 -23.79 -5.53
C SER A 632 -3.01 -24.77 -4.86
N THR A 633 -2.62 -25.30 -3.70
CA THR A 633 -3.38 -26.25 -2.88
C THR A 633 -3.07 -25.99 -1.42
N THR A 634 -4.08 -26.09 -0.56
CA THR A 634 -3.92 -25.97 0.89
C THR A 634 -3.07 -27.11 1.47
N THR A 635 -2.27 -26.82 2.48
CA THR A 635 -1.51 -27.83 3.23
C THR A 635 -2.21 -28.14 4.54
N GLY A 636 -2.49 -29.42 4.82
CA GLY A 636 -3.11 -29.85 6.08
C GLY A 636 -2.17 -29.71 7.28
N LEU A 637 -2.73 -29.62 8.49
CA LEU A 637 -1.95 -29.64 9.72
C LEU A 637 -1.27 -31.01 9.94
N SER A 638 -0.15 -31.01 10.67
CA SER A 638 0.63 -32.22 10.95
C SER A 638 1.17 -32.24 12.37
N LEU A 639 1.31 -33.43 12.96
CA LEU A 639 1.95 -33.59 14.27
C LEU A 639 3.45 -33.28 14.25
N ALA A 640 4.07 -33.32 13.07
CA ALA A 640 5.51 -33.06 12.89
C ALA A 640 5.84 -31.57 12.69
N LEU A 641 4.84 -30.68 12.71
CA LEU A 641 4.99 -29.27 12.39
C LEU A 641 4.28 -28.42 13.44
N ASN A 642 4.95 -27.40 13.97
CA ASN A 642 4.29 -26.35 14.75
C ASN A 642 3.49 -25.46 13.79
N ASN A 643 2.28 -25.05 14.18
CA ASN A 643 1.37 -24.40 13.25
C ASN A 643 1.59 -22.90 13.10
N ALA A 644 2.10 -22.26 14.15
CA ALA A 644 2.32 -20.82 14.18
C ALA A 644 3.31 -20.45 15.30
N VAL A 645 3.76 -19.20 15.27
CA VAL A 645 4.45 -18.52 16.37
C VAL A 645 3.65 -17.27 16.74
N MET A 646 3.33 -17.12 18.02
CA MET A 646 2.69 -15.92 18.55
C MET A 646 3.73 -14.82 18.76
N LEU A 647 3.31 -13.55 18.78
CA LEU A 647 4.20 -12.40 18.96
C LEU A 647 4.83 -12.32 20.37
N ASN A 648 4.38 -13.16 21.30
CA ASN A 648 5.07 -13.39 22.57
C ASN A 648 6.14 -14.50 22.51
N GLY A 649 6.40 -15.09 21.34
CA GLY A 649 7.40 -16.13 21.12
C GLY A 649 6.92 -17.57 21.28
N VAL A 650 5.69 -17.78 21.77
CA VAL A 650 5.16 -19.12 22.01
C VAL A 650 4.62 -19.76 20.73
N LYS A 651 4.98 -21.02 20.50
CA LYS A 651 4.48 -21.81 19.37
C LYS A 651 3.03 -22.26 19.57
N VAL A 652 2.35 -22.50 18.45
CA VAL A 652 1.02 -23.12 18.42
C VAL A 652 1.13 -24.55 17.92
N ASP A 653 0.48 -25.48 18.62
CA ASP A 653 0.39 -26.89 18.24
C ASP A 653 -1.06 -27.37 18.40
N LEU A 654 -1.86 -27.30 17.35
CA LEU A 654 -3.31 -27.50 17.43
C LEU A 654 -3.72 -28.98 17.48
N LEU A 655 -2.83 -29.90 17.13
CA LEU A 655 -3.14 -31.32 17.04
C LEU A 655 -2.72 -32.09 18.30
N ALA A 656 -3.66 -32.82 18.90
CA ALA A 656 -3.31 -33.81 19.90
C ALA A 656 -2.68 -35.06 19.25
N ALA A 657 -1.64 -35.62 19.88
CA ALA A 657 -1.18 -36.98 19.61
C ALA A 657 -2.11 -38.07 20.20
N ALA A 658 -3.31 -37.68 20.65
CA ALA A 658 -4.32 -38.55 21.24
C ALA A 658 -5.43 -38.83 20.23
N CYS A 659 -5.76 -40.11 20.03
CA CYS A 659 -6.91 -40.51 19.21
C CYS A 659 -7.59 -41.76 19.80
N PHE A 660 -8.85 -41.95 19.42
CA PHE A 660 -9.66 -43.05 19.91
C PHE A 660 -9.06 -44.42 19.55
N GLY A 661 -9.08 -45.37 20.50
CA GLY A 661 -8.71 -46.78 20.24
C GLY A 661 -7.22 -47.05 19.98
N VAL A 662 -6.33 -46.05 20.09
CA VAL A 662 -4.88 -46.22 19.91
C VAL A 662 -4.14 -46.01 21.25
N GLY A 663 -3.28 -46.96 21.63
CA GLY A 663 -2.46 -46.85 22.84
C GLY A 663 -3.30 -46.81 24.11
N ASN A 664 -3.07 -45.81 24.96
CA ASN A 664 -3.91 -45.50 26.13
C ASN A 664 -4.93 -44.38 25.83
N GLU A 665 -5.16 -44.08 24.55
CA GLU A 665 -6.01 -43.01 24.02
C GLU A 665 -5.57 -41.58 24.37
N LYS A 666 -4.50 -41.42 25.17
CA LYS A 666 -3.98 -40.12 25.60
C LYS A 666 -2.65 -39.76 24.92
N THR A 667 -1.90 -40.73 24.38
CA THR A 667 -0.67 -40.49 23.60
C THR A 667 -0.46 -41.56 22.52
N GLY A 668 0.40 -41.26 21.54
CA GLY A 668 0.95 -42.25 20.61
C GLY A 668 0.23 -42.41 19.27
N CYS A 669 -0.74 -41.55 18.96
CA CYS A 669 -1.40 -41.50 17.66
C CYS A 669 -0.60 -40.65 16.66
N GLY A 670 0.50 -41.22 16.15
CA GLY A 670 1.40 -40.56 15.19
C GLY A 670 0.99 -40.64 13.72
N ASP A 671 -0.08 -41.39 13.43
CA ASP A 671 -0.65 -41.52 12.09
C ASP A 671 -1.78 -40.49 11.93
N LEU A 672 -1.63 -39.59 10.94
CA LEU A 672 -2.60 -38.53 10.65
C LEU A 672 -3.85 -39.08 9.95
N ASP A 673 -3.76 -40.24 9.31
CA ASP A 673 -4.90 -40.90 8.65
C ASP A 673 -5.82 -41.63 9.64
N GLN A 674 -5.45 -41.67 10.93
CA GLN A 674 -6.33 -42.22 11.97
C GLN A 674 -7.51 -41.27 12.22
N PRO A 675 -8.75 -41.70 11.95
CA PRO A 675 -9.94 -40.91 12.26
C PRO A 675 -10.17 -40.88 13.77
N TRP A 676 -10.90 -39.86 14.25
CA TRP A 676 -11.27 -39.65 15.65
C TRP A 676 -10.11 -39.18 16.52
N ARG A 677 -9.52 -38.05 16.14
CA ARG A 677 -8.52 -37.33 16.94
C ARG A 677 -9.20 -36.45 17.96
N PHE A 678 -8.78 -36.52 19.21
CA PHE A 678 -9.36 -35.71 20.28
C PHE A 678 -9.10 -34.22 20.03
N ASP A 679 -10.10 -33.39 20.31
CA ASP A 679 -9.93 -31.95 20.43
C ASP A 679 -9.31 -31.62 21.80
N PRO A 680 -8.09 -31.05 21.87
CA PRO A 680 -7.46 -30.70 23.14
C PRO A 680 -8.29 -29.73 23.99
N MET A 681 -9.17 -28.92 23.39
CA MET A 681 -9.94 -27.89 24.10
C MET A 681 -11.30 -28.37 24.59
N HIS A 682 -11.74 -29.57 24.22
CA HIS A 682 -13.01 -30.10 24.68
C HIS A 682 -12.89 -30.63 26.11
N GLU A 683 -13.73 -30.13 27.03
CA GLU A 683 -13.65 -30.43 28.47
C GLU A 683 -13.63 -31.92 28.81
N ALA A 684 -14.43 -32.73 28.09
CA ALA A 684 -14.53 -34.17 28.32
C ALA A 684 -13.22 -34.94 28.04
N ASN A 685 -12.27 -34.31 27.33
CA ASN A 685 -10.98 -34.91 27.01
C ASN A 685 -9.94 -34.71 28.11
N GLU A 686 -10.21 -33.85 29.11
CA GLU A 686 -9.39 -33.65 30.31
C GLU A 686 -7.92 -33.28 30.01
N PHE A 687 -7.68 -32.55 28.92
CA PHE A 687 -6.37 -31.94 28.68
C PHE A 687 -6.15 -30.83 29.70
N ARG A 688 -5.04 -30.92 30.46
CA ARG A 688 -4.71 -29.98 31.53
C ARG A 688 -4.09 -28.72 30.96
N VAL A 689 -4.94 -27.85 30.42
CA VAL A 689 -4.53 -26.54 29.93
C VAL A 689 -4.75 -25.46 30.99
N ASP A 690 -4.00 -24.37 30.87
CA ASP A 690 -4.18 -23.18 31.70
C ASP A 690 -5.30 -22.26 31.20
N SER A 691 -5.50 -21.12 31.85
CA SER A 691 -6.52 -20.13 31.46
C SER A 691 -6.30 -19.51 30.08
N HIS A 692 -5.17 -19.79 29.43
CA HIS A 692 -4.78 -19.31 28.12
C HIS A 692 -4.77 -20.43 27.08
N ASN A 693 -5.40 -21.58 27.37
CA ASN A 693 -5.57 -22.70 26.45
C ASN A 693 -4.25 -23.36 26.00
N ALA A 694 -3.25 -23.35 26.89
CA ALA A 694 -1.92 -23.91 26.65
C ALA A 694 -1.47 -24.89 27.74
N HIS A 695 -0.47 -25.70 27.41
CA HIS A 695 0.23 -26.54 28.38
C HIS A 695 1.69 -26.77 27.97
N SER A 696 2.44 -27.51 28.80
CA SER A 696 3.83 -27.90 28.54
C SER A 696 3.98 -29.31 27.94
N GLN A 697 4.74 -29.44 26.86
CA GLN A 697 5.19 -30.71 26.29
C GLN A 697 6.17 -31.48 27.20
N ASN A 698 6.51 -32.71 26.82
CA ASN A 698 7.43 -33.57 27.58
C ASN A 698 8.85 -33.00 27.70
N ASP A 699 9.27 -32.19 26.73
CA ASP A 699 10.56 -31.49 26.70
C ASP A 699 10.56 -30.15 27.46
N GLY A 700 9.38 -29.73 27.96
CA GLY A 700 9.16 -28.49 28.69
C GLY A 700 8.70 -27.32 27.82
N ALA A 701 8.52 -27.49 26.51
CA ALA A 701 8.00 -26.45 25.64
C ALA A 701 6.56 -26.08 26.03
N TYR A 702 6.29 -24.81 26.33
CA TYR A 702 4.93 -24.28 26.49
C TYR A 702 4.31 -24.00 25.12
N HIS A 703 3.08 -24.41 24.85
CA HIS A 703 2.43 -24.18 23.54
C HIS A 703 0.91 -24.05 23.65
N TYR A 704 0.33 -23.26 22.74
CA TYR A 704 -1.12 -23.08 22.65
C TYR A 704 -1.78 -24.19 21.83
N HIS A 705 -2.90 -24.71 22.33
CA HIS A 705 -3.83 -25.57 21.58
C HIS A 705 -5.08 -24.81 21.10
N GLY A 706 -5.40 -23.68 21.74
CA GLY A 706 -6.57 -22.87 21.45
C GLY A 706 -6.26 -21.37 21.54
N LYS A 707 -7.29 -20.60 21.90
CA LYS A 707 -7.26 -19.14 21.95
C LYS A 707 -6.26 -18.59 23.00
N PRO A 708 -5.26 -17.79 22.61
CA PRO A 708 -4.32 -17.16 23.54
C PRO A 708 -4.95 -15.92 24.19
N ASN A 709 -5.74 -16.12 25.24
CA ASN A 709 -6.60 -15.09 25.86
C ASN A 709 -5.87 -13.83 26.38
N ALA A 710 -4.55 -13.86 26.53
CA ALA A 710 -3.77 -12.75 27.08
C ALA A 710 -3.12 -11.84 26.02
N LEU A 711 -3.26 -12.15 24.72
CA LEU A 711 -2.59 -11.37 23.67
C LEU A 711 -3.42 -10.21 23.11
N PHE A 712 -4.74 -10.23 23.30
CA PHE A 712 -5.65 -9.22 22.77
C PHE A 712 -6.87 -9.06 23.69
N ASP A 713 -7.54 -7.91 23.64
CA ASP A 713 -8.80 -7.70 24.34
C ASP A 713 -9.95 -8.34 23.54
N ASP A 714 -10.50 -9.42 24.07
CA ASP A 714 -11.61 -10.15 23.44
C ASP A 714 -13.00 -9.63 23.85
N SER A 715 -13.04 -8.54 24.63
CA SER A 715 -14.26 -7.89 25.09
C SER A 715 -14.52 -6.52 24.49
N ASP A 716 -13.55 -5.96 23.77
CA ASP A 716 -13.63 -4.64 23.13
C ASP A 716 -14.08 -4.76 21.67
N ASP A 717 -15.31 -4.33 21.38
CA ASP A 717 -15.89 -4.25 20.04
C ASP A 717 -15.75 -2.84 19.43
N SER A 718 -14.98 -1.94 20.03
CA SER A 718 -14.76 -0.59 19.50
C SER A 718 -13.78 -0.55 18.33
N ALA A 719 -12.99 -1.61 18.15
CA ALA A 719 -11.90 -1.65 17.20
C ALA A 719 -11.61 -3.11 16.74
N PRO A 720 -11.26 -3.37 15.46
CA PRO A 720 -10.78 -4.67 15.01
C PRO A 720 -9.60 -5.21 15.85
N SER A 721 -9.46 -6.53 15.89
CA SER A 721 -8.40 -7.16 16.69
C SER A 721 -7.00 -6.95 16.10
N PRO A 722 -5.96 -6.90 16.95
CA PRO A 722 -4.56 -6.86 16.52
C PRO A 722 -4.16 -8.17 15.83
N VAL A 723 -3.00 -8.15 15.16
CA VAL A 723 -2.26 -9.37 14.86
C VAL A 723 -1.61 -9.86 16.15
N VAL A 724 -1.77 -11.15 16.43
CA VAL A 724 -1.26 -11.81 17.64
C VAL A 724 -0.14 -12.81 17.37
N GLY A 725 0.08 -13.13 16.09
CA GLY A 725 1.09 -14.10 15.65
C GLY A 725 1.11 -14.28 14.14
N PHE A 726 1.97 -15.17 13.69
CA PHE A 726 2.09 -15.56 12.28
C PHE A 726 2.06 -17.08 12.15
N ALA A 727 1.30 -17.57 11.18
CA ALA A 727 1.26 -18.98 10.83
C ALA A 727 2.56 -19.40 10.14
N ALA A 728 2.87 -20.69 10.15
CA ALA A 728 4.09 -21.23 9.55
C ALA A 728 4.23 -20.93 8.04
N ASP A 729 3.13 -20.61 7.35
CA ASP A 729 3.11 -20.20 5.93
C ASP A 729 3.25 -18.69 5.70
N GLY A 730 3.46 -17.93 6.77
CA GLY A 730 3.78 -16.49 6.77
C GLY A 730 2.58 -15.55 6.85
N TYR A 731 1.35 -16.05 6.77
CA TYR A 731 0.16 -15.21 6.92
C TYR A 731 -0.08 -14.81 8.39
N PRO A 732 -0.57 -13.58 8.63
CA PRO A 732 -0.86 -13.08 9.98
C PRO A 732 -2.03 -13.85 10.61
N ILE A 733 -2.04 -13.87 11.94
CA ILE A 733 -3.12 -14.38 12.78
C ILE A 733 -3.68 -13.19 13.56
N TYR A 734 -4.93 -12.82 13.27
CA TYR A 734 -5.66 -11.76 13.96
C TYR A 734 -6.38 -12.32 15.20
N GLY A 735 -6.61 -11.47 16.19
CA GLY A 735 -7.58 -11.76 17.25
C GLY A 735 -9.01 -11.88 16.71
N SER A 736 -10.01 -11.93 17.59
CA SER A 736 -11.34 -12.38 17.20
C SER A 736 -12.20 -11.37 16.43
N TYR A 737 -11.95 -10.06 16.53
CA TYR A 737 -12.78 -9.02 15.93
C TYR A 737 -12.26 -8.56 14.57
N PHE A 738 -13.18 -8.29 13.65
CA PHE A 738 -12.92 -7.64 12.37
C PHE A 738 -14.02 -6.62 12.06
N ASP A 739 -13.73 -5.70 11.14
CA ASP A 739 -14.71 -4.77 10.59
C ASP A 739 -15.38 -5.39 9.35
N ASP A 740 -16.70 -5.54 9.37
CA ASP A 740 -17.47 -6.04 8.21
C ASP A 740 -17.95 -4.92 7.27
N GLY A 741 -17.45 -3.70 7.47
CA GLY A 741 -17.81 -2.48 6.73
C GLY A 741 -19.04 -1.77 7.31
N SER A 742 -19.74 -2.40 8.25
CA SER A 742 -20.89 -1.80 8.96
C SER A 742 -20.71 -1.83 10.48
N ASN A 743 -20.12 -2.89 11.02
CA ASN A 743 -19.89 -3.08 12.45
C ASN A 743 -18.57 -3.82 12.69
N ILE A 744 -18.04 -3.63 13.89
CA ILE A 744 -16.94 -4.42 14.42
C ILE A 744 -17.54 -5.57 15.23
N ARG A 745 -17.21 -6.81 14.85
CA ARG A 745 -17.75 -8.02 15.49
C ARG A 745 -16.78 -9.18 15.40
N LYS A 746 -17.05 -10.24 16.16
CA LYS A 746 -16.27 -11.47 16.09
C LYS A 746 -16.43 -12.19 14.75
N ALA A 747 -15.32 -12.72 14.24
CA ALA A 747 -15.30 -13.65 13.11
C ALA A 747 -15.97 -14.97 13.48
N LEU A 748 -16.85 -15.44 12.60
CA LEU A 748 -17.58 -16.69 12.75
C LEU A 748 -16.90 -17.77 11.91
N SER A 749 -16.55 -18.90 12.54
CA SER A 749 -16.03 -20.04 11.81
C SER A 749 -17.12 -20.69 10.94
N SER A 750 -16.73 -21.17 9.77
CA SER A 750 -17.58 -21.97 8.88
C SER A 750 -17.61 -23.47 9.23
N TYR A 751 -16.94 -23.89 10.29
CA TYR A 751 -17.03 -25.24 10.80
C TYR A 751 -18.24 -25.39 11.72
N GLN A 752 -19.03 -26.43 11.47
CA GLN A 752 -20.23 -26.74 12.22
C GLN A 752 -20.15 -28.15 12.79
N LEU A 753 -20.73 -28.34 13.97
CA LEU A 753 -20.84 -29.67 14.55
C LEU A 753 -21.79 -30.52 13.71
N ILE A 754 -21.35 -31.72 13.32
CA ILE A 754 -22.17 -32.64 12.53
C ILE A 754 -23.40 -33.03 13.35
N SER A 755 -24.58 -33.00 12.74
CA SER A 755 -25.80 -33.42 13.44
C SER A 755 -25.94 -34.96 13.51
N GLY A 756 -26.35 -35.49 14.66
CA GLY A 756 -26.72 -36.91 14.82
C GLY A 756 -25.71 -37.75 15.61
N GLU A 757 -25.60 -39.03 15.24
CA GLU A 757 -24.77 -40.03 15.93
C GLU A 757 -23.57 -40.43 15.06
N ARG A 758 -22.40 -40.56 15.69
CA ARG A 758 -21.19 -41.15 15.11
C ARG A 758 -21.43 -42.61 14.72
N PRO A 759 -20.68 -43.14 13.75
CA PRO A 759 -20.71 -44.57 13.44
C PRO A 759 -20.42 -45.42 14.68
N SER A 760 -21.21 -46.47 14.91
CA SER A 760 -21.03 -47.40 16.04
C SER A 760 -20.28 -48.68 15.66
N THR A 761 -19.63 -48.68 14.50
CA THR A 761 -18.84 -49.82 13.99
C THR A 761 -17.46 -49.89 14.64
N THR A 762 -16.85 -51.08 14.69
CA THR A 762 -15.49 -51.28 15.21
C THR A 762 -14.52 -50.25 14.62
N GLY A 763 -13.75 -49.57 15.49
CA GLY A 763 -12.85 -48.48 15.11
C GLY A 763 -13.45 -47.08 15.15
N ASN A 764 -14.68 -46.92 15.66
CA ASN A 764 -15.35 -45.63 15.82
C ASN A 764 -15.84 -45.49 17.28
N PRO A 765 -15.83 -44.27 17.84
CA PRO A 765 -16.17 -44.02 19.24
C PRO A 765 -17.66 -44.18 19.54
N GLY A 766 -18.54 -44.07 18.54
CA GLY A 766 -19.99 -44.02 18.73
C GLY A 766 -20.46 -42.81 19.55
N GLY A 767 -21.75 -42.77 19.88
CA GLY A 767 -22.37 -41.64 20.57
C GLY A 767 -22.66 -40.46 19.63
N THR A 768 -23.07 -39.32 20.20
CA THR A 768 -23.37 -38.10 19.45
C THR A 768 -22.09 -37.38 19.03
N TYR A 769 -22.12 -36.70 17.87
CA TYR A 769 -21.13 -35.68 17.56
C TYR A 769 -21.27 -34.54 18.57
N ASP A 770 -20.34 -34.44 19.51
CA ASP A 770 -20.41 -33.50 20.65
C ASP A 770 -19.23 -32.53 20.70
N GLY A 771 -18.24 -32.69 19.81
CA GLY A 771 -17.05 -31.85 19.73
C GLY A 771 -15.84 -32.43 20.45
N SER A 772 -15.98 -33.60 21.10
CA SER A 772 -14.83 -34.29 21.72
C SER A 772 -13.80 -34.76 20.70
N PHE A 773 -14.18 -34.92 19.43
CA PHE A 773 -13.24 -35.18 18.34
C PHE A 773 -13.23 -34.03 17.34
N ARG A 774 -12.05 -33.74 16.79
CA ARG A 774 -11.92 -32.79 15.67
C ARG A 774 -12.75 -33.24 14.47
N ASP A 775 -12.89 -34.55 14.28
CA ASP A 775 -13.72 -35.19 13.25
C ASP A 775 -15.24 -35.03 13.49
N ASP A 776 -15.65 -34.43 14.60
CA ASP A 776 -17.06 -34.10 14.82
C ASP A 776 -17.53 -32.86 14.08
N TYR A 777 -16.60 -32.10 13.50
CA TYR A 777 -16.90 -30.88 12.76
C TYR A 777 -16.78 -31.10 11.27
N GLU A 778 -17.67 -30.48 10.51
CA GLU A 778 -17.59 -30.38 9.06
C GLU A 778 -17.50 -28.92 8.63
N TYR A 779 -16.69 -28.65 7.60
CA TYR A 779 -16.67 -27.34 6.96
C TYR A 779 -17.90 -27.18 6.08
N ILE A 780 -18.69 -26.13 6.31
CA ILE A 780 -19.85 -25.77 5.50
C ILE A 780 -19.61 -24.38 4.91
N GLN A 781 -19.29 -24.35 3.61
CA GLN A 781 -19.02 -23.11 2.88
C GLN A 781 -20.17 -22.10 3.05
N GLY A 782 -19.82 -20.88 3.48
CA GLY A 782 -20.76 -19.78 3.69
C GLY A 782 -21.63 -19.89 4.94
N SER A 783 -21.36 -20.83 5.85
CA SER A 783 -22.04 -20.90 7.15
C SER A 783 -21.50 -19.90 8.18
N GLY A 784 -20.25 -19.45 8.01
CA GLY A 784 -19.61 -18.37 8.75
C GLY A 784 -18.86 -17.42 7.81
N ASP A 785 -17.97 -16.61 8.39
CA ASP A 785 -17.14 -15.62 7.68
C ASP A 785 -15.87 -16.27 7.09
N LEU A 786 -15.33 -17.26 7.81
CA LEU A 786 -14.00 -17.81 7.54
C LEU A 786 -14.03 -18.98 6.54
N ASP A 787 -12.94 -19.13 5.79
CA ASP A 787 -12.74 -20.19 4.80
C ASP A 787 -12.40 -21.55 5.42
N GLU A 788 -12.09 -22.54 4.58
CA GLU A 788 -11.75 -23.90 5.02
C GLU A 788 -10.48 -23.99 5.87
N CYS A 789 -9.61 -22.97 5.83
CA CYS A 789 -8.42 -22.91 6.67
C CYS A 789 -8.63 -22.03 7.93
N ASN A 790 -9.85 -21.53 8.15
CA ASN A 790 -10.22 -20.59 9.20
C ASN A 790 -9.58 -19.20 9.01
N GLY A 791 -9.44 -18.76 7.76
CA GLY A 791 -8.98 -17.41 7.42
C GLY A 791 -9.94 -16.67 6.49
N MET A 792 -9.65 -15.40 6.24
CA MET A 792 -10.34 -14.59 5.24
C MET A 792 -9.44 -13.45 4.76
N THR A 793 -9.84 -12.80 3.68
CA THR A 793 -9.18 -11.58 3.18
C THR A 793 -9.94 -10.35 3.62
N ILE A 794 -9.27 -9.46 4.35
CA ILE A 794 -9.75 -8.14 4.74
C ILE A 794 -8.78 -7.12 4.15
N ASP A 795 -9.31 -6.08 3.49
CA ASP A 795 -8.53 -4.99 2.89
C ASP A 795 -7.36 -5.47 2.00
N GLY A 796 -7.61 -6.52 1.22
CA GLY A 796 -6.63 -7.12 0.32
C GLY A 796 -5.58 -8.03 0.99
N VAL A 797 -5.59 -8.16 2.32
CA VAL A 797 -4.66 -9.02 3.09
C VAL A 797 -5.39 -10.26 3.59
N TYR A 798 -4.89 -11.44 3.21
CA TYR A 798 -5.37 -12.72 3.77
C TYR A 798 -4.74 -12.96 5.14
N GLY A 799 -5.52 -13.43 6.11
CA GLY A 799 -5.01 -13.90 7.39
C GLY A 799 -5.97 -14.84 8.12
N TYR A 800 -5.46 -15.50 9.15
CA TYR A 800 -6.22 -16.40 10.02
C TYR A 800 -6.83 -15.64 11.19
N PHE A 801 -7.92 -16.16 11.77
CA PHE A 801 -8.62 -15.50 12.87
C PHE A 801 -8.76 -16.42 14.07
N ILE A 802 -8.50 -15.87 15.25
CA ILE A 802 -8.80 -16.54 16.52
C ILE A 802 -10.31 -16.58 16.73
N THR A 803 -10.89 -17.76 16.95
CA THR A 803 -12.34 -17.92 17.17
C THR A 803 -12.65 -18.53 18.55
N ASP A 804 -13.89 -18.31 19.01
CA ASP A 804 -14.37 -18.85 20.29
C ASP A 804 -14.66 -20.37 20.24
N GLY A 805 -14.76 -20.94 19.04
CA GLY A 805 -15.01 -22.36 18.79
C GLY A 805 -14.06 -22.95 17.76
N PHE A 806 -14.21 -24.24 17.50
CA PHE A 806 -13.41 -24.96 16.52
C PHE A 806 -13.59 -24.39 15.10
N PRO A 807 -12.50 -24.22 14.33
CA PRO A 807 -11.10 -24.31 14.70
C PRO A 807 -10.63 -23.03 15.41
N TYR A 808 -9.97 -23.15 16.57
CA TYR A 808 -9.64 -21.99 17.42
C TYR A 808 -8.64 -20.98 16.83
N VAL A 809 -7.83 -21.39 15.85
CA VAL A 809 -6.78 -20.57 15.24
C VAL A 809 -6.75 -20.81 13.72
N LEU A 810 -6.36 -22.01 13.28
CA LEU A 810 -6.36 -22.42 11.87
C LEU A 810 -6.72 -23.90 11.70
N ALA A 811 -7.20 -24.27 10.51
CA ALA A 811 -7.52 -25.65 10.14
C ALA A 811 -6.61 -26.24 9.06
N CYS A 812 -6.00 -25.38 8.25
CA CYS A 812 -4.99 -25.71 7.25
C CYS A 812 -4.16 -24.46 6.92
N PHE A 813 -3.14 -24.61 6.09
CA PHE A 813 -2.34 -23.52 5.56
C PHE A 813 -2.78 -23.16 4.14
N LYS A 814 -2.97 -21.86 3.89
CA LYS A 814 -3.28 -21.28 2.58
C LYS A 814 -2.03 -21.05 1.75
N GLY A 815 -0.89 -20.79 2.40
CA GLY A 815 0.43 -20.70 1.79
C GLY A 815 1.24 -21.99 1.92
N THR A 816 2.56 -21.86 1.78
CA THR A 816 3.51 -22.97 1.97
C THR A 816 4.22 -22.81 3.31
N PRO A 817 4.03 -23.74 4.27
CA PRO A 817 4.70 -23.66 5.56
C PRO A 817 6.23 -23.73 5.45
N ASP A 818 6.92 -22.90 6.23
CA ASP A 818 8.37 -22.91 6.27
C ASP A 818 8.91 -24.15 7.02
N PRO A 819 9.95 -24.82 6.49
CA PRO A 819 10.57 -25.97 7.16
C PRO A 819 11.13 -25.70 8.56
N SER A 820 11.39 -24.46 8.96
CA SER A 820 11.86 -24.13 10.32
C SER A 820 10.86 -24.52 11.42
N PHE A 821 9.59 -24.70 11.08
CA PHE A 821 8.53 -25.09 12.02
C PHE A 821 8.47 -26.59 12.32
N ASN A 822 9.28 -27.42 11.65
CA ASN A 822 9.32 -28.87 11.89
C ASN A 822 9.83 -29.20 13.32
N LYS A 823 9.22 -30.20 13.95
CA LYS A 823 9.54 -30.67 15.32
C LYS A 823 10.67 -31.70 15.38
#